data_AF-A0A8K1CT77-F1
#
_entry.id   AF-A0A8K1CT77-F1
#
_cell.length_a   1.000
_cell.length_b   1.000
_cell.length_c   1.000
_cell.angle_alpha   90.00
_cell.angle_beta   90.00
_cell.angle_gamma   90.00
#
_symmetry.space_group_name_H-M   'P 1'
#
loop_
_entity.id
_entity.type
_entity.pdbx_description
1 polymer ?
#
loop_
_entity_poly.entity_id
_entity_poly.type
_entity_poly.pdbx_seq_one_letter_code
_entity_poly.pdbx_strand_id
1 'polypeptide(L)'
;MRRTPRKPTGVRASAPTTLEEPATGRTLSWPERYEHVLEANHRLNARLSQLETAHRKSLTVVKYEPSLPNNDVYTKELVEENRQLLQRYRQLELRLAQTTSWTSPSSRRGIGGRQDTKRWQKEHRLPIRDRATQTDASESLRVETQEATCVDEAVSLAVEEAKREERDREVRALLTEWRARLVELETDLERLRQENELLRAESRVANEENQSRTSNRPDETTKIEQEELTHALSDRVRQLAVLEARFAHLQDKAKAKTALYQLSVSKVEELNAALFDANQKLLKQAEWLQAHDDKHLQVDVLEKEVHLLRSENAKLNDAVATLSSRPLASWDAKLQEKTLLIAKLEAEQRELETEVDKLRQDHRVITQTNQKLRERVKTLTSQLEVQAQELAKAKAENERLAMERQVAELQLRFYLSGEGGDEQFMEAVGRALKEIKAGEKGGKAASRSGNVLQEQKLERCASCKATSSASLQKERLERISEVTKLIQEDAGAQLQSLRVTHAAEIRALKLEAKQWEQRASDYLTQISALQHERSSELRQERINKARGQSSKTRASAVPDISERLSTSRPLATFSDENVLEITILNLSLDQTVSARGSTQLVLICDYYDFESQLSPVLTLSESKVAVDFSITYKLLLDVAFARSPLAMHATIELHELQLGSSQHVDESET
;
A
#
# COMPACT_ATOMS: atom_id res chain seq x y z
N MET A 1 -31.92 -0.78 -63.39
CA MET A 1 -32.70 -2.04 -63.35
C MET A 1 -33.15 -2.30 -61.92
N ARG A 2 -34.40 -2.73 -61.77
CA ARG A 2 -35.22 -2.70 -60.55
C ARG A 2 -34.77 -3.72 -59.50
N ARG A 3 -34.66 -3.30 -58.24
CA ARG A 3 -34.85 -4.18 -57.07
C ARG A 3 -35.84 -3.53 -56.11
N THR A 4 -36.88 -4.30 -55.82
CA THR A 4 -38.07 -4.02 -55.03
C THR A 4 -37.77 -3.99 -53.52
N PRO A 5 -38.46 -3.17 -52.71
CA PRO A 5 -38.44 -3.28 -51.26
C PRO A 5 -39.50 -4.29 -50.75
N ARG A 6 -39.11 -5.18 -49.84
CA ARG A 6 -40.03 -6.07 -49.11
C ARG A 6 -40.59 -5.35 -47.86
N LYS A 7 -41.91 -5.40 -47.73
CA LYS A 7 -42.71 -4.96 -46.56
C LYS A 7 -42.37 -5.79 -45.30
N PRO A 8 -42.44 -5.20 -44.09
CA PRO A 8 -42.54 -5.96 -42.85
C PRO A 8 -44.00 -6.35 -42.60
N THR A 9 -44.24 -7.65 -42.44
CA THR A 9 -45.51 -8.23 -41.99
C THR A 9 -45.60 -8.11 -40.47
N GLY A 10 -46.52 -7.27 -40.00
CA GLY A 10 -47.00 -7.32 -38.63
C GLY A 10 -47.85 -8.56 -38.41
N VAL A 11 -47.53 -9.33 -37.37
CA VAL A 11 -48.43 -10.32 -36.79
C VAL A 11 -48.75 -9.84 -35.38
N ARG A 12 -49.97 -9.33 -35.27
CA ARG A 12 -50.67 -8.92 -34.06
C ARG A 12 -51.23 -10.19 -33.44
N ALA A 13 -50.57 -10.72 -32.40
CA ALA A 13 -51.09 -11.81 -31.60
C ALA A 13 -51.73 -11.25 -30.32
N SER A 14 -53.05 -11.32 -30.33
CA SER A 14 -54.02 -11.32 -29.22
C SER A 14 -53.47 -11.60 -27.82
N ALA A 15 -53.69 -10.64 -26.93
CA ALA A 15 -53.64 -10.82 -25.48
C ALA A 15 -54.82 -11.66 -24.98
N PRO A 16 -54.62 -12.62 -24.06
CA PRO A 16 -55.69 -13.15 -23.24
C PRO A 16 -55.83 -12.32 -21.96
N THR A 17 -56.98 -11.67 -21.84
CA THR A 17 -57.60 -11.22 -20.59
C THR A 17 -57.85 -12.38 -19.64
N THR A 18 -57.98 -12.03 -18.36
CA THR A 18 -58.44 -12.81 -17.18
C THR A 18 -57.40 -13.68 -16.47
N LEU A 19 -56.72 -13.09 -15.48
CA LEU A 19 -56.55 -13.69 -14.17
C LEU A 19 -56.77 -12.60 -13.12
N GLU A 20 -57.80 -12.82 -12.31
CA GLU A 20 -58.28 -11.95 -11.25
C GLU A 20 -57.18 -11.73 -10.21
N GLU A 21 -56.84 -10.47 -9.96
CA GLU A 21 -56.18 -10.06 -8.74
C GLU A 21 -57.18 -10.20 -7.57
N PRO A 22 -56.91 -11.01 -6.53
CA PRO A 22 -57.62 -10.85 -5.28
C PRO A 22 -57.12 -9.57 -4.63
N ALA A 23 -57.85 -8.48 -4.87
CA ALA A 23 -57.77 -7.26 -4.09
C ALA A 23 -58.25 -7.51 -2.64
N THR A 24 -57.49 -8.28 -1.87
CA THR A 24 -57.61 -8.30 -0.41
C THR A 24 -56.53 -7.41 0.17
N GLY A 25 -56.77 -6.10 0.06
CA GLY A 25 -56.13 -5.07 0.89
C GLY A 25 -56.56 -5.22 2.36
N ARG A 26 -56.36 -6.40 2.94
CA ARG A 26 -56.31 -6.56 4.39
C ARG A 26 -55.01 -5.89 4.81
N THR A 27 -55.13 -4.66 5.31
CA THR A 27 -54.05 -4.02 6.05
C THR A 27 -53.76 -4.89 7.26
N LEU A 28 -52.82 -5.84 7.10
CA LEU A 28 -52.29 -6.63 8.20
C LEU A 28 -51.91 -5.67 9.31
N SER A 29 -52.39 -5.96 10.51
CA SER A 29 -52.08 -5.19 11.70
C SER A 29 -50.57 -5.20 11.93
N TRP A 30 -50.03 -4.16 12.57
CA TRP A 30 -48.60 -4.09 12.88
C TRP A 30 -48.04 -5.37 13.55
N PRO A 31 -48.76 -6.03 14.47
CA PRO A 31 -48.35 -7.32 15.03
C PRO A 31 -48.18 -8.43 13.97
N GLU A 32 -49.14 -8.59 13.07
CA GLU A 32 -49.09 -9.61 12.01
C GLU A 32 -47.94 -9.33 11.03
N ARG A 33 -47.68 -8.06 10.73
CA ARG A 33 -46.51 -7.68 9.91
C ARG A 33 -45.20 -8.00 10.61
N TYR A 34 -45.13 -7.76 11.92
CA TYR A 34 -43.95 -8.05 12.72
C TYR A 34 -43.69 -9.56 12.80
N GLU A 35 -44.73 -10.37 13.01
CA GLU A 35 -44.62 -11.84 12.96
C GLU A 35 -44.17 -12.33 11.59
N HIS A 36 -44.73 -11.78 10.51
CA HIS A 36 -44.33 -12.15 9.15
C HIS A 36 -42.87 -11.79 8.85
N VAL A 37 -42.36 -10.68 9.42
CA VAL A 37 -40.95 -10.29 9.33
C VAL A 37 -40.08 -11.24 10.17
N LEU A 38 -40.52 -11.62 11.38
CA LEU A 38 -39.79 -12.58 12.22
C LEU A 38 -39.68 -13.96 11.57
N GLU A 39 -40.77 -14.45 10.97
CA GLU A 39 -40.77 -15.70 10.21
C GLU A 39 -39.86 -15.63 8.99
N ALA A 40 -39.92 -14.54 8.22
CA ALA A 40 -39.03 -14.32 7.09
C ALA A 40 -37.55 -14.30 7.53
N ASN A 41 -37.25 -13.66 8.67
CA ASN A 41 -35.91 -13.60 9.23
C ASN A 41 -35.43 -14.98 9.72
N HIS A 42 -36.31 -15.78 10.32
CA HIS A 42 -36.01 -17.17 10.67
C HIS A 42 -35.72 -18.03 9.43
N ARG A 43 -36.51 -17.88 8.36
CA ARG A 43 -36.27 -18.60 7.09
C ARG A 43 -34.96 -18.20 6.44
N LEU A 44 -34.60 -16.91 6.48
CA LEU A 44 -33.32 -16.41 5.98
C LEU A 44 -32.15 -16.96 6.78
N ASN A 45 -32.23 -16.96 8.11
CA ASN A 45 -31.19 -17.52 8.97
C ASN A 45 -31.01 -19.03 8.76
N ALA A 46 -32.10 -19.78 8.58
CA ALA A 46 -32.05 -21.19 8.21
C ALA A 46 -31.34 -21.40 6.87
N ARG A 47 -31.68 -20.62 5.84
CA ARG A 47 -31.00 -20.67 4.53
C ARG A 47 -29.52 -20.29 4.61
N LEU A 48 -29.16 -19.28 5.40
CA LEU A 48 -27.76 -18.90 5.64
C LEU A 48 -26.97 -20.06 6.24
N SER A 49 -27.50 -20.71 7.28
CA SER A 49 -26.86 -21.90 7.86
C SER A 49 -26.69 -23.05 6.87
N GLN A 50 -27.66 -23.26 5.97
CA GLN A 50 -27.57 -24.28 4.92
C GLN A 50 -26.48 -23.94 3.92
N LEU A 51 -26.38 -22.68 3.48
CA LEU A 51 -25.31 -22.22 2.59
C LEU A 51 -23.93 -22.30 3.26
N GLU A 52 -23.81 -21.95 4.52
CA GLU A 52 -22.56 -22.10 5.28
C GLU A 52 -22.15 -23.57 5.40
N THR A 53 -23.10 -24.49 5.64
CA THR A 53 -22.79 -25.93 5.65
C THR A 53 -22.44 -26.46 4.26
N ALA A 54 -23.07 -25.97 3.20
CA ALA A 54 -22.72 -26.31 1.82
C ALA A 54 -21.33 -25.77 1.44
N HIS A 55 -21.01 -24.54 1.85
CA HIS A 55 -19.71 -23.90 1.65
C HIS A 55 -18.61 -24.59 2.46
N ARG A 56 -18.89 -25.01 3.70
CA ARG A 56 -17.96 -25.85 4.49
C ARG A 56 -17.74 -27.20 3.81
N LYS A 57 -18.79 -27.82 3.27
CA LYS A 57 -18.68 -29.07 2.50
C LYS A 57 -17.85 -28.88 1.22
N SER A 58 -18.02 -27.78 0.49
CA SER A 58 -17.23 -27.50 -0.71
C SER A 58 -15.76 -27.17 -0.39
N LEU A 59 -15.49 -26.47 0.72
CA LEU A 59 -14.12 -26.21 1.19
C LEU A 59 -13.42 -27.48 1.69
N THR A 60 -14.15 -28.45 2.26
CA THR A 60 -13.57 -29.74 2.67
C THR A 60 -13.28 -30.70 1.50
N VAL A 61 -13.67 -30.37 0.27
CA VAL A 61 -13.38 -31.18 -0.93
C VAL A 61 -12.09 -30.74 -1.63
N VAL A 62 -11.49 -29.60 -1.26
CA VAL A 62 -10.11 -29.29 -1.65
C VAL A 62 -9.17 -30.00 -0.67
N LYS A 63 -9.23 -31.33 -0.70
CA LYS A 63 -8.19 -32.18 -0.13
C LYS A 63 -6.96 -31.98 -1.00
N TYR A 64 -5.83 -31.66 -0.38
CA TYR A 64 -4.52 -31.91 -0.96
C TYR A 64 -4.50 -33.37 -1.42
N GLU A 65 -4.66 -33.60 -2.72
CA GLU A 65 -4.31 -34.86 -3.35
C GLU A 65 -2.81 -34.79 -3.65
N PRO A 66 -1.96 -35.55 -2.93
CA PRO A 66 -0.52 -35.65 -3.22
C PRO A 66 -0.25 -36.38 -4.56
N SER A 67 -1.29 -36.72 -5.31
CA SER A 67 -1.26 -37.45 -6.57
C SER A 67 -1.40 -36.56 -7.80
N LEU A 68 -1.44 -35.23 -7.67
CA LEU A 68 -1.41 -34.33 -8.82
C LEU A 68 0.04 -34.12 -9.30
N PRO A 69 0.43 -34.62 -10.51
CA PRO A 69 1.83 -34.72 -10.93
C PRO A 69 2.56 -33.38 -11.18
N ASN A 70 1.87 -32.24 -11.12
CA ASN A 70 2.44 -30.93 -11.49
C ASN A 70 2.82 -30.03 -10.31
N ASN A 71 2.47 -30.37 -9.07
CA ASN A 71 2.74 -29.46 -7.94
C ASN A 71 4.23 -29.42 -7.54
N ASP A 72 4.97 -30.51 -7.81
CA ASP A 72 6.41 -30.60 -7.55
C ASP A 72 7.25 -29.86 -8.60
N VAL A 73 6.71 -29.63 -9.80
CA VAL A 73 7.39 -28.88 -10.87
C VAL A 73 7.31 -27.39 -10.57
N TYR A 74 6.11 -26.87 -10.28
CA TYR A 74 5.93 -25.46 -9.91
C TYR A 74 6.68 -25.08 -8.64
N THR A 75 6.72 -25.96 -7.64
CA THR A 75 7.50 -25.69 -6.41
C THR A 75 9.00 -25.72 -6.64
N LYS A 76 9.51 -26.57 -7.56
CA LYS A 76 10.92 -26.54 -7.95
C LYS A 76 11.26 -25.31 -8.78
N GLU A 77 10.42 -24.93 -9.74
CA GLU A 77 10.59 -23.71 -10.54
C GLU A 77 10.60 -22.46 -9.67
N LEU A 78 9.66 -22.33 -8.72
CA LEU A 78 9.66 -21.21 -7.77
C LEU A 78 10.93 -21.17 -6.90
N VAL A 79 11.45 -22.32 -6.50
CA VAL A 79 12.69 -22.41 -5.70
C VAL A 79 13.91 -22.04 -6.55
N GLU A 80 13.95 -22.44 -7.82
CA GLU A 80 15.01 -22.11 -8.77
C GLU A 80 14.99 -20.60 -9.11
N GLU A 81 13.81 -20.02 -9.35
CA GLU A 81 13.63 -18.58 -9.58
C GLU A 81 14.06 -17.75 -8.37
N ASN A 82 13.67 -18.14 -7.16
CA ASN A 82 14.14 -17.48 -5.93
C ASN A 82 15.67 -17.54 -5.80
N ARG A 83 16.27 -18.68 -6.15
CA ARG A 83 17.73 -18.83 -6.14
C ARG A 83 18.40 -17.91 -7.16
N GLN A 84 17.84 -17.74 -8.34
CA GLN A 84 18.34 -16.82 -9.37
C GLN A 84 18.20 -15.35 -8.96
N LEU A 85 17.08 -14.97 -8.33
CA LEU A 85 16.86 -13.62 -7.81
C LEU A 85 17.87 -13.26 -6.72
N LEU A 86 18.15 -14.17 -5.78
CA LEU A 86 19.17 -13.98 -4.75
C LEU A 86 20.58 -13.81 -5.34
N GLN A 87 20.91 -14.51 -6.42
CA GLN A 87 22.19 -14.32 -7.11
C GLN A 87 22.29 -12.95 -7.79
N ARG A 88 21.22 -12.50 -8.46
CA ARG A 88 21.16 -11.16 -9.09
C ARG A 88 21.26 -10.05 -8.05
N TYR A 89 20.59 -10.21 -6.91
CA TYR A 89 20.66 -9.27 -5.79
C TYR A 89 22.10 -9.12 -5.26
N ARG A 90 22.79 -10.24 -5.00
CA ARG A 90 24.22 -10.21 -4.60
C ARG A 90 25.13 -9.57 -5.65
N GLN A 91 24.88 -9.81 -6.94
CA GLN A 91 25.65 -9.16 -8.01
C GLN A 91 25.42 -7.64 -8.04
N LEU A 92 24.19 -7.18 -7.78
CA LEU A 92 23.87 -5.75 -7.69
C LEU A 92 24.53 -5.11 -6.46
N GLU A 93 24.51 -5.77 -5.30
CA GLU A 93 25.23 -5.29 -4.10
C GLU A 93 26.73 -5.15 -4.35
N LEU A 94 27.35 -6.14 -5.01
CA LEU A 94 28.77 -6.08 -5.38
C LEU A 94 29.07 -4.93 -6.36
N ARG A 95 28.19 -4.65 -7.32
CA ARG A 95 28.33 -3.50 -8.23
C ARG A 95 28.17 -2.17 -7.49
N LEU A 96 27.21 -2.07 -6.58
CA LEU A 96 27.00 -0.88 -5.77
C LEU A 96 28.21 -0.59 -4.87
N ALA A 97 28.74 -1.61 -4.20
CA ALA A 97 29.96 -1.51 -3.39
C ALA A 97 31.20 -1.11 -4.22
N GLN A 98 31.28 -1.56 -5.47
CA GLN A 98 32.35 -1.13 -6.39
C GLN A 98 32.18 0.33 -6.80
N THR A 99 30.96 0.79 -7.09
CA THR A 99 30.71 2.19 -7.50
C THR A 99 30.89 3.20 -6.35
N THR A 100 30.58 2.83 -5.11
CA THR A 100 30.79 3.71 -3.95
C THR A 100 32.26 3.88 -3.59
N SER A 101 33.14 2.99 -4.04
CA SER A 101 34.60 3.13 -3.86
C SER A 101 35.27 4.08 -4.86
N TRP A 102 34.55 4.56 -5.89
CA TRP A 102 35.12 5.40 -6.98
C TRP A 102 34.81 6.90 -6.87
N THR A 103 33.94 7.32 -5.95
CA THR A 103 33.66 8.75 -5.71
C THR A 103 34.45 9.26 -4.50
N SER A 104 35.76 9.44 -4.67
CA SER A 104 36.54 10.36 -3.84
C SER A 104 37.38 11.25 -4.74
N PRO A 105 36.91 12.48 -5.04
CA PRO A 105 37.74 13.48 -5.71
C PRO A 105 38.73 14.09 -4.71
N SER A 106 40.01 13.91 -5.04
CA SER A 106 41.15 14.62 -4.47
C SER A 106 41.11 16.15 -4.67
N SER A 107 41.79 16.88 -3.77
CA SER A 107 42.34 18.26 -3.87
C SER A 107 41.45 19.39 -3.30
N ARG A 108 41.83 20.25 -2.33
CA ARG A 108 43.09 20.98 -2.02
C ARG A 108 43.21 21.22 -0.49
N ARG A 109 44.34 20.98 0.20
CA ARG A 109 45.63 21.73 0.32
C ARG A 109 45.64 22.80 1.46
N GLY A 110 46.47 22.59 2.49
CA GLY A 110 46.83 23.56 3.54
C GLY A 110 47.38 22.90 4.83
N ILE A 111 48.62 22.40 4.82
CA ILE A 111 49.79 22.91 5.60
C ILE A 111 49.67 22.77 7.13
N GLY A 112 50.47 21.87 7.71
CA GLY A 112 51.00 22.02 9.08
C GLY A 112 51.15 20.71 9.86
N GLY A 113 52.38 20.41 10.31
CA GLY A 113 52.61 19.64 11.54
C GLY A 113 53.12 18.21 11.39
N ARG A 114 54.43 18.02 11.60
CA ARG A 114 55.08 16.73 11.86
C ARG A 114 54.81 16.25 13.30
N GLN A 115 54.91 14.93 13.48
CA GLN A 115 55.58 14.15 14.55
C GLN A 115 54.69 13.08 15.22
N ASP A 116 55.20 11.84 15.17
CA ASP A 116 55.21 10.81 16.23
C ASP A 116 53.86 10.19 16.66
N THR A 117 53.69 8.89 16.92
CA THR A 117 54.59 7.73 17.13
C THR A 117 53.76 6.43 17.09
N LYS A 118 54.48 5.33 16.87
CA LYS A 118 54.05 3.93 16.96
C LYS A 118 53.66 3.52 18.39
N ARG A 119 52.47 2.91 18.58
CA ARG A 119 52.06 2.00 19.69
C ARG A 119 50.54 1.82 19.55
N TRP A 120 49.99 0.65 19.21
CA TRP A 120 49.80 -0.49 20.10
C TRP A 120 49.36 -1.72 19.28
N GLN A 121 50.11 -2.81 19.39
CA GLN A 121 49.69 -4.19 19.12
C GLN A 121 50.09 -5.01 20.36
N LYS A 122 49.16 -5.85 20.86
CA LYS A 122 49.21 -6.83 21.98
C LYS A 122 48.06 -6.48 22.94
N GLU A 123 47.09 -7.31 23.28
CA GLU A 123 46.95 -8.75 23.58
C GLU A 123 45.49 -9.15 23.20
N HIS A 124 45.06 -10.37 22.86
CA HIS A 124 45.30 -11.68 23.47
C HIS A 124 45.10 -12.77 22.41
N ARG A 125 45.97 -13.79 22.46
CA ARG A 125 45.83 -15.04 21.72
C ARG A 125 46.06 -16.19 22.70
N LEU A 126 45.32 -17.28 22.49
CA LEU A 126 45.50 -18.68 22.93
C LEU A 126 44.80 -19.11 24.25
N PRO A 127 44.57 -20.42 24.49
CA PRO A 127 44.73 -21.60 23.59
C PRO A 127 43.55 -22.61 23.58
N ILE A 128 43.62 -23.49 22.58
CA ILE A 128 42.97 -24.79 22.45
C ILE A 128 43.57 -25.78 23.47
N ARG A 129 42.73 -26.60 24.15
CA ARG A 129 43.16 -27.91 24.66
C ARG A 129 42.00 -28.90 24.80
N ASP A 130 42.18 -30.06 24.18
CA ASP A 130 41.33 -31.25 24.24
C ASP A 130 41.29 -31.88 25.63
N ARG A 131 40.13 -32.44 26.03
CA ARG A 131 40.04 -33.76 26.67
C ARG A 131 38.63 -34.33 26.66
N ALA A 132 38.53 -35.55 26.13
CA ALA A 132 37.35 -36.40 26.13
C ALA A 132 37.02 -36.95 27.53
N THR A 133 35.73 -37.14 27.82
CA THR A 133 35.15 -38.35 28.45
C THR A 133 33.62 -38.38 28.25
N GLN A 134 33.19 -39.38 27.47
CA GLN A 134 32.01 -40.26 27.63
C GLN A 134 31.16 -40.10 28.91
N THR A 135 29.84 -39.90 28.76
CA THR A 135 28.76 -40.78 29.26
C THR A 135 27.37 -40.28 28.81
N ASP A 136 26.73 -41.09 27.98
CA ASP A 136 25.30 -41.41 27.84
C ASP A 136 24.16 -40.46 28.28
N ALA A 137 23.28 -40.29 27.29
CA ALA A 137 21.83 -40.49 27.34
C ALA A 137 20.91 -39.31 27.70
N SER A 138 20.21 -38.90 26.64
CA SER A 138 18.79 -38.51 26.59
C SER A 138 18.47 -37.06 26.97
N GLU A 139 17.57 -36.47 26.18
CA GLU A 139 16.99 -35.12 26.35
C GLU A 139 17.88 -33.92 25.95
N SER A 140 18.11 -33.71 24.64
CA SER A 140 18.05 -32.37 24.05
C SER A 140 18.21 -32.45 22.53
N LEU A 141 17.10 -32.53 21.80
CA LEU A 141 17.05 -32.30 20.35
C LEU A 141 15.59 -32.03 19.94
N ARG A 142 15.08 -30.89 20.44
CA ARG A 142 13.82 -30.25 20.01
C ARG A 142 13.98 -28.73 20.14
N VAL A 143 14.86 -28.12 19.33
CA VAL A 143 14.82 -26.64 19.14
C VAL A 143 15.17 -26.19 17.71
N GLU A 144 15.70 -27.03 16.81
CA GLU A 144 16.34 -26.51 15.59
C GLU A 144 15.46 -26.25 14.34
N THR A 145 14.13 -26.25 14.42
CA THR A 145 13.30 -25.96 13.24
C THR A 145 12.15 -24.98 13.47
N GLN A 146 12.29 -24.08 14.45
CA GLN A 146 11.45 -22.87 14.57
C GLN A 146 12.24 -21.57 14.32
N GLU A 147 13.54 -21.63 14.06
CA GLU A 147 14.37 -20.44 13.88
C GLU A 147 14.31 -19.85 12.46
N ALA A 148 13.92 -20.61 11.44
CA ALA A 148 13.99 -20.12 10.05
C ALA A 148 12.90 -19.09 9.66
N THR A 149 11.76 -19.05 10.34
CA THR A 149 10.69 -18.06 10.06
C THR A 149 10.72 -16.86 11.02
N CYS A 150 11.46 -16.95 12.13
CA CYS A 150 11.67 -15.83 13.04
C CYS A 150 12.86 -14.94 12.60
N VAL A 151 13.80 -15.50 11.83
CA VAL A 151 14.96 -14.77 11.32
C VAL A 151 14.57 -13.70 10.29
N ASP A 152 13.55 -13.89 9.45
CA ASP A 152 13.19 -12.88 8.44
C ASP A 152 12.50 -11.63 9.03
N GLU A 153 11.67 -11.79 10.06
CA GLU A 153 11.13 -10.63 10.82
C GLU A 153 12.22 -9.96 11.66
N ALA A 154 13.12 -10.73 12.26
CA ALA A 154 14.26 -10.19 13.02
C ALA A 154 15.26 -9.46 12.13
N VAL A 155 15.49 -9.93 10.90
CA VAL A 155 16.37 -9.29 9.90
C VAL A 155 15.73 -8.01 9.38
N SER A 156 14.41 -7.99 9.13
CA SER A 156 13.69 -6.77 8.74
C SER A 156 13.73 -5.70 9.84
N LEU A 157 13.53 -6.09 11.10
CA LEU A 157 13.64 -5.19 12.25
C LEU A 157 15.07 -4.69 12.46
N ALA A 158 16.08 -5.56 12.30
CA ALA A 158 17.49 -5.19 12.40
C ALA A 158 17.93 -4.23 11.28
N VAL A 159 17.38 -4.38 10.07
CA VAL A 159 17.65 -3.45 8.95
C VAL A 159 17.02 -2.08 9.21
N GLU A 160 15.81 -2.02 9.75
CA GLU A 160 15.18 -0.74 10.11
C GLU A 160 15.83 -0.10 11.35
N GLU A 161 16.34 -0.88 12.31
CA GLU A 161 17.18 -0.38 13.40
C GLU A 161 18.52 0.17 12.89
N ALA A 162 19.19 -0.53 11.97
CA ALA A 162 20.43 -0.05 11.37
C ALA A 162 20.25 1.29 10.63
N LYS A 163 19.14 1.44 9.89
CA LYS A 163 18.78 2.71 9.23
C LYS A 163 18.44 3.82 10.23
N ARG A 164 17.80 3.50 11.36
CA ARG A 164 17.55 4.48 12.43
C ARG A 164 18.87 4.91 13.07
N GLU A 165 19.77 3.99 13.35
CA GLU A 165 21.09 4.31 13.90
C GLU A 165 21.94 5.14 12.93
N GLU A 166 21.84 4.90 11.63
CA GLU A 166 22.53 5.70 10.60
C GLU A 166 22.00 7.14 10.57
N ARG A 167 20.67 7.32 10.57
CA ARG A 167 20.06 8.65 10.72
C ARG A 167 20.47 9.33 12.03
N ASP A 168 20.53 8.58 13.14
CA ASP A 168 20.98 9.11 14.42
C ASP A 168 22.48 9.44 14.44
N ARG A 169 23.30 8.76 13.65
CA ARG A 169 24.72 9.10 13.46
C ARG A 169 24.85 10.39 12.63
N GLU A 170 24.07 10.54 11.56
CA GLU A 170 24.04 11.78 10.75
C GLU A 170 23.57 12.98 11.55
N VAL A 171 22.50 12.83 12.35
CA VAL A 171 21.99 13.87 13.24
C VAL A 171 23.03 14.23 14.31
N ARG A 172 23.72 13.24 14.88
CA ARG A 172 24.82 13.49 15.83
C ARG A 172 26.00 14.21 15.17
N ALA A 173 26.38 13.84 13.95
CA ALA A 173 27.44 14.50 13.19
C ALA A 173 27.09 15.97 12.91
N LEU A 174 25.86 16.24 12.44
CA LEU A 174 25.35 17.60 12.27
C LEU A 174 25.36 18.38 13.59
N LEU A 175 24.88 17.81 14.69
CA LEU A 175 24.92 18.48 16.00
C LEU A 175 26.35 18.79 16.45
N THR A 176 27.33 17.93 16.15
CA THR A 176 28.74 18.22 16.46
C THR A 176 29.31 19.35 15.60
N GLU A 177 29.00 19.40 14.31
CA GLU A 177 29.42 20.51 13.43
C GLU A 177 28.78 21.83 13.85
N TRP A 178 27.50 21.82 14.22
CA TRP A 178 26.81 23.03 14.69
C TRP A 178 27.38 23.52 16.02
N ARG A 179 27.73 22.61 16.94
CA ARG A 179 28.42 22.97 18.19
C ARG A 179 29.81 23.53 17.93
N ALA A 180 30.59 22.93 17.02
CA ALA A 180 31.90 23.46 16.64
C ALA A 180 31.79 24.87 16.06
N ARG A 181 30.81 25.09 15.18
CA ARG A 181 30.58 26.41 14.57
C ARG A 181 30.08 27.46 15.57
N LEU A 182 29.31 27.06 16.58
CA LEU A 182 28.94 27.95 17.68
C LEU A 182 30.16 28.35 18.51
N VAL A 183 31.05 27.41 18.84
CA VAL A 183 32.30 27.71 19.56
C VAL A 183 33.21 28.63 18.74
N GLU A 184 33.33 28.42 17.43
CA GLU A 184 34.07 29.34 16.55
C GLU A 184 33.48 30.75 16.59
N LEU A 185 32.16 30.89 16.48
CA LEU A 185 31.47 32.19 16.58
C LEU A 185 31.65 32.84 17.95
N GLU A 186 31.67 32.07 19.04
CA GLU A 186 31.95 32.57 20.38
C GLU A 186 33.38 33.12 20.47
N THR A 187 34.37 32.39 19.93
CA THR A 187 35.76 32.87 19.90
C THR A 187 35.94 34.14 19.05
N ASP A 188 35.24 34.23 17.92
CA ASP A 188 35.25 35.44 17.08
C ASP A 188 34.61 36.64 17.80
N LEU A 189 33.52 36.42 18.53
CA LEU A 189 32.90 37.46 19.35
C LEU A 189 33.83 37.93 20.48
N GLU A 190 34.57 37.01 21.09
CA GLU A 190 35.51 37.32 22.17
C GLU A 190 36.71 38.11 21.65
N ARG A 191 37.23 37.75 20.48
CA ARG A 191 38.26 38.51 19.76
C ARG A 191 37.79 39.93 19.42
N LEU A 192 36.56 40.06 18.90
CA LEU A 192 35.98 41.37 18.59
C LEU A 192 35.72 42.21 19.84
N ARG A 193 35.43 41.59 21.00
CA ARG A 193 35.34 42.30 22.28
C ARG A 193 36.69 42.85 22.72
N GLN A 194 37.74 42.03 22.66
CA GLN A 194 39.11 42.46 22.98
C GLN A 194 39.57 43.60 22.07
N GLU A 195 39.31 43.51 20.77
CA GLU A 195 39.64 44.57 19.82
C GLU A 195 38.87 45.88 20.11
N ASN A 196 37.58 45.80 20.47
CA ASN A 196 36.81 46.96 20.90
C ASN A 196 37.32 47.57 22.22
N GLU A 197 37.81 46.76 23.15
CA GLU A 197 38.41 47.25 24.39
C GLU A 197 39.74 47.96 24.13
N LEU A 198 40.59 47.43 23.25
CA LEU A 198 41.82 48.08 22.81
C LEU A 198 41.55 49.42 22.14
N LEU A 199 40.61 49.48 21.19
CA LEU A 199 40.23 50.73 20.53
C LEU A 199 39.68 51.79 21.51
N ARG A 200 38.97 51.36 22.56
CA ARG A 200 38.50 52.26 23.62
C ARG A 200 39.65 52.74 24.51
N ALA A 201 40.62 51.90 24.80
CA ALA A 201 41.82 52.30 25.55
C ALA A 201 42.67 53.29 24.76
N GLU A 202 42.91 53.02 23.47
CA GLU A 202 43.59 53.94 22.55
C GLU A 202 42.86 55.28 22.43
N SER A 203 41.52 55.26 22.33
CA SER A 203 40.72 56.49 22.31
C SER A 203 40.81 57.30 23.61
N ARG A 204 41.05 56.65 24.75
CA ARG A 204 41.25 57.34 26.04
C ARG A 204 42.62 57.99 26.11
N VAL A 205 43.68 57.28 25.71
CA VAL A 205 45.04 57.82 25.64
C VAL A 205 45.10 59.01 24.67
N ALA A 206 44.48 58.90 23.49
CA ALA A 206 44.40 59.99 22.52
C ALA A 206 43.60 61.21 23.02
N ASN A 207 42.63 61.01 23.94
CA ASN A 207 41.90 62.12 24.57
C ASN A 207 42.68 62.76 25.73
N GLU A 208 43.47 61.99 26.47
CA GLU A 208 44.32 62.48 27.57
C GLU A 208 45.55 63.24 27.06
N GLU A 209 46.15 62.81 25.94
CA GLU A 209 47.22 63.54 25.24
C GLU A 209 46.74 64.87 24.64
N ASN A 210 45.46 64.96 24.25
CA ASN A 210 44.86 66.20 23.76
C ASN A 210 44.43 67.17 24.89
N GLN A 211 44.28 66.69 26.13
CA GLN A 211 43.96 67.53 27.29
C GLN A 211 45.19 68.12 28.00
N SER A 212 46.40 67.68 27.67
CA SER A 212 47.65 68.11 28.35
C SER A 212 48.48 69.14 27.57
N ARG A 213 47.98 69.65 26.43
CA ARG A 213 48.65 70.69 25.59
C ARG A 213 47.91 72.03 25.56
N THR A 214 47.55 72.61 26.70
CA THR A 214 47.10 74.02 26.75
C THR A 214 47.64 74.73 28.00
N SER A 215 48.87 75.23 27.93
CA SER A 215 49.38 76.18 28.92
C SER A 215 50.53 77.05 28.39
N ASN A 216 50.26 78.36 28.33
CA ASN A 216 51.16 79.52 28.40
C ASN A 216 51.88 80.04 27.14
N ARG A 217 51.40 81.20 26.64
CA ARG A 217 52.00 82.56 26.80
C ARG A 217 52.02 83.35 25.47
N PRO A 218 51.54 84.61 25.42
CA PRO A 218 51.29 85.34 24.17
C PRO A 218 52.50 86.14 23.68
N ASP A 219 52.56 86.33 22.35
CA ASP A 219 53.23 87.39 21.56
C ASP A 219 54.14 86.94 20.40
N GLU A 220 54.48 85.65 20.27
CA GLU A 220 54.86 84.98 18.99
C GLU A 220 53.78 84.00 18.50
N THR A 221 52.68 83.93 19.24
CA THR A 221 51.66 82.90 19.13
C THR A 221 50.85 82.98 17.85
N THR A 222 50.65 84.14 17.24
CA THR A 222 49.77 84.23 16.05
C THR A 222 50.30 83.55 14.80
N LYS A 223 51.63 83.45 14.59
CA LYS A 223 52.21 82.72 13.45
C LYS A 223 52.28 81.22 13.72
N ILE A 224 52.68 80.83 14.93
CA ILE A 224 52.72 79.43 15.34
C ILE A 224 51.29 78.86 15.41
N GLU A 225 50.32 79.61 15.95
CA GLU A 225 48.89 79.26 15.92
C GLU A 225 48.35 79.19 14.49
N GLN A 226 48.79 80.06 13.58
CA GLN A 226 48.42 79.95 12.17
C GLN A 226 48.98 78.68 11.52
N GLU A 227 50.26 78.36 11.75
CA GLU A 227 50.88 77.13 11.26
C GLU A 227 50.22 75.89 11.88
N GLU A 228 49.94 75.89 13.19
CA GLU A 228 49.21 74.85 13.91
C GLU A 228 47.77 74.70 13.41
N LEU A 229 47.08 75.80 13.11
CA LEU A 229 45.75 75.78 12.50
C LEU A 229 45.80 75.20 11.09
N THR A 230 46.80 75.55 10.28
CA THR A 230 46.95 74.97 8.94
C THR A 230 47.28 73.47 9.00
N HIS A 231 48.12 73.05 9.94
CA HIS A 231 48.39 71.65 10.20
C HIS A 231 47.14 70.91 10.68
N ALA A 232 46.41 71.44 11.66
CA ALA A 232 45.16 70.87 12.13
C ALA A 232 44.09 70.78 11.04
N LEU A 233 43.98 71.80 10.17
CA LEU A 233 43.10 71.76 9.00
C LEU A 233 43.55 70.68 8.01
N SER A 234 44.84 70.57 7.73
CA SER A 234 45.38 69.54 6.84
C SER A 234 45.14 68.12 7.37
N ASP A 235 45.28 67.92 8.69
CA ASP A 235 44.99 66.65 9.36
C ASP A 235 43.49 66.33 9.33
N ARG A 236 42.63 67.34 9.50
CA ARG A 236 41.17 67.16 9.35
C ARG A 236 40.79 66.82 7.92
N VAL A 237 41.38 67.46 6.92
CA VAL A 237 41.17 67.12 5.50
C VAL A 237 41.64 65.69 5.22
N ARG A 238 42.78 65.27 5.76
CA ARG A 238 43.26 63.88 5.64
C ARG A 238 42.31 62.89 6.33
N GLN A 239 41.80 63.22 7.51
CA GLN A 239 40.81 62.40 8.21
C GLN A 239 39.51 62.28 7.40
N LEU A 240 39.02 63.37 6.81
CA LEU A 240 37.86 63.35 5.92
C LEU A 240 38.09 62.46 4.70
N ALA A 241 39.26 62.58 4.05
CA ALA A 241 39.61 61.71 2.91
C ALA A 241 39.65 60.22 3.29
N VAL A 242 40.15 59.87 4.49
CA VAL A 242 40.13 58.49 4.99
C VAL A 242 38.70 58.01 5.28
N LEU A 243 37.86 58.86 5.87
CA LEU A 243 36.45 58.53 6.12
C LEU A 243 35.67 58.35 4.82
N GLU A 244 35.90 59.22 3.83
CA GLU A 244 35.31 59.10 2.49
C GLU A 244 35.74 57.80 1.80
N ALA A 245 37.03 57.46 1.85
CA ALA A 245 37.52 56.19 1.30
C ALA A 245 36.91 54.97 2.02
N ARG A 246 36.77 55.02 3.35
CA ARG A 246 36.12 53.96 4.13
C ARG A 246 34.64 53.85 3.81
N PHE A 247 33.95 54.98 3.62
CA PHE A 247 32.54 55.02 3.23
C PHE A 247 32.35 54.42 1.83
N ALA A 248 33.19 54.79 0.85
CA ALA A 248 33.17 54.21 -0.49
C ALA A 248 33.39 52.68 -0.46
N HIS A 249 34.39 52.21 0.30
CA HIS A 249 34.63 50.78 0.48
C HIS A 249 33.43 50.04 1.13
N LEU A 250 32.79 50.64 2.15
CA LEU A 250 31.59 50.07 2.75
C LEU A 250 30.42 50.03 1.78
N GLN A 251 30.27 51.07 0.95
CA GLN A 251 29.25 51.12 -0.10
C GLN A 251 29.49 50.04 -1.16
N ASP A 252 30.73 49.84 -1.59
CA ASP A 252 31.09 48.78 -2.54
C ASP A 252 30.92 47.38 -1.94
N LYS A 253 31.26 47.20 -0.66
CA LYS A 253 30.99 45.95 0.07
C LYS A 253 29.49 45.66 0.16
N ALA A 254 28.66 46.68 0.42
CA ALA A 254 27.20 46.53 0.45
C ALA A 254 26.66 46.14 -0.94
N LYS A 255 27.13 46.80 -2.01
CA LYS A 255 26.78 46.46 -3.40
C LYS A 255 27.18 45.04 -3.79
N ALA A 256 28.40 44.63 -3.45
CA ALA A 256 28.88 43.27 -3.69
C ALA A 256 28.04 42.23 -2.93
N LYS A 257 27.69 42.51 -1.67
CA LYS A 257 26.81 41.66 -0.86
C LYS A 257 25.42 41.52 -1.50
N THR A 258 24.82 42.61 -1.97
CA THR A 258 23.52 42.56 -2.66
C THR A 258 23.59 41.78 -3.97
N ALA A 259 24.67 41.92 -4.75
CA ALA A 259 24.85 41.17 -5.99
C ALA A 259 25.00 39.65 -5.72
N LEU A 260 25.78 39.27 -4.69
CA LEU A 260 25.89 37.87 -4.27
C LEU A 260 24.56 37.31 -3.79
N TYR A 261 23.76 38.08 -3.04
CA TYR A 261 22.43 37.64 -2.64
C TYR A 261 21.51 37.43 -3.83
N GLN A 262 21.47 38.36 -4.78
CA GLN A 262 20.66 38.22 -6.00
C GLN A 262 21.06 36.96 -6.78
N LEU A 263 22.36 36.70 -6.94
CA LEU A 263 22.84 35.49 -7.60
C LEU A 263 22.47 34.22 -6.83
N SER A 264 22.57 34.23 -5.50
CA SER A 264 22.17 33.09 -4.68
C SER A 264 20.67 32.80 -4.74
N VAL A 265 19.83 33.84 -4.77
CA VAL A 265 18.37 33.71 -4.89
C VAL A 265 18.00 33.15 -6.26
N SER A 266 18.56 33.73 -7.33
CA SER A 266 18.37 33.21 -8.70
C SER A 266 18.79 31.75 -8.81
N LYS A 267 19.89 31.34 -8.15
CA LYS A 267 20.32 29.94 -8.18
C LYS A 267 19.38 29.01 -7.43
N VAL A 268 18.82 29.46 -6.30
CA VAL A 268 17.82 28.68 -5.55
C VAL A 268 16.53 28.55 -6.36
N GLU A 269 16.11 29.59 -7.07
CA GLU A 269 14.94 29.55 -7.96
C GLU A 269 15.14 28.55 -9.12
N GLU A 270 16.31 28.55 -9.76
CA GLU A 270 16.67 27.55 -10.78
C GLU A 270 16.62 26.12 -10.24
N LEU A 271 17.21 25.88 -9.06
CA LEU A 271 17.21 24.56 -8.43
C LEU A 271 15.80 24.12 -8.04
N ASN A 272 14.96 25.04 -7.56
CA ASN A 272 13.57 24.76 -7.25
C ASN A 272 12.75 24.40 -8.51
N ALA A 273 12.99 25.10 -9.63
CA ALA A 273 12.36 24.76 -10.91
C ALA A 273 12.80 23.36 -11.39
N ALA A 274 14.09 23.05 -11.31
CA ALA A 274 14.62 21.74 -11.68
C ALA A 274 14.06 20.61 -10.78
N LEU A 275 13.91 20.86 -9.47
CA LEU A 275 13.29 19.92 -8.54
C LEU A 275 11.80 19.69 -8.86
N PHE A 276 11.07 20.74 -9.22
CA PHE A 276 9.68 20.63 -9.63
C PHE A 276 9.52 19.78 -10.90
N ASP A 277 10.36 20.03 -11.93
CA ASP A 277 10.36 19.24 -13.16
C ASP A 277 10.73 17.78 -12.92
N ALA A 278 11.70 17.51 -12.04
CA ALA A 278 12.06 16.15 -11.65
C ALA A 278 10.91 15.44 -10.93
N ASN A 279 10.22 16.12 -10.01
CA ASN A 279 9.06 15.57 -9.31
C ASN A 279 7.89 15.28 -10.27
N GLN A 280 7.63 16.14 -11.26
CA GLN A 280 6.64 15.86 -12.29
C GLN A 280 7.00 14.63 -13.14
N LYS A 281 8.28 14.46 -13.49
CA LYS A 281 8.74 13.27 -14.23
C LYS A 281 8.58 12.00 -13.39
N LEU A 282 8.90 12.03 -12.10
CA LEU A 282 8.70 10.91 -11.19
C LEU A 282 7.23 10.53 -11.04
N LEU A 283 6.33 11.51 -10.93
CA LEU A 283 4.88 11.24 -10.89
C LEU A 283 4.39 10.56 -12.16
N LYS A 284 4.80 11.04 -13.34
CA LYS A 284 4.46 10.39 -14.62
C LYS A 284 5.00 8.96 -14.73
N GLN A 285 6.20 8.71 -14.21
CA GLN A 285 6.76 7.36 -14.15
C GLN A 285 5.98 6.45 -13.19
N ALA A 286 5.56 6.96 -12.03
CA ALA A 286 4.75 6.22 -11.08
C ALA A 286 3.37 5.85 -11.67
N GLU A 287 2.71 6.79 -12.37
CA GLU A 287 1.46 6.53 -13.08
C GLU A 287 1.63 5.45 -14.17
N TRP A 288 2.75 5.49 -14.89
CA TRP A 288 3.05 4.48 -15.91
C TRP A 288 3.28 3.09 -15.30
N LEU A 289 4.00 3.01 -14.17
CA LEU A 289 4.20 1.75 -13.44
C LEU A 289 2.88 1.20 -12.91
N GLN A 290 2.03 2.05 -12.33
CA GLN A 290 0.70 1.63 -11.86
C GLN A 290 -0.15 1.07 -13.01
N ALA A 291 -0.14 1.72 -14.18
CA ALA A 291 -0.85 1.22 -15.35
C ALA A 291 -0.28 -0.11 -15.88
N HIS A 292 1.00 -0.41 -15.64
CA HIS A 292 1.60 -1.69 -15.96
C HIS A 292 1.18 -2.77 -14.95
N ASP A 293 1.15 -2.45 -13.67
CA ASP A 293 0.69 -3.35 -12.60
C ASP A 293 -0.78 -3.72 -12.80
N ASP A 294 -1.64 -2.75 -13.15
CA ASP A 294 -3.05 -2.99 -13.47
C ASP A 294 -3.22 -3.95 -14.67
N LYS A 295 -2.36 -3.82 -15.69
CA LYS A 295 -2.35 -4.74 -16.84
C LYS A 295 -1.86 -6.13 -16.45
N HIS A 296 -0.85 -6.24 -15.59
CA HIS A 296 -0.39 -7.54 -15.10
C HIS A 296 -1.50 -8.25 -14.32
N LEU A 297 -2.20 -7.54 -13.44
CA LEU A 297 -3.35 -8.07 -12.72
C LEU A 297 -4.46 -8.54 -13.68
N GLN A 298 -4.69 -7.81 -14.77
CA GLN A 298 -5.66 -8.23 -15.80
C GLN A 298 -5.22 -9.51 -16.50
N VAL A 299 -3.93 -9.65 -16.84
CA VAL A 299 -3.37 -10.87 -17.45
C VAL A 299 -3.53 -12.05 -16.49
N ASP A 300 -3.19 -11.89 -15.21
CA ASP A 300 -3.33 -12.95 -14.20
C ASP A 300 -4.79 -13.42 -14.05
N VAL A 301 -5.76 -12.51 -14.16
CA VAL A 301 -7.19 -12.84 -14.14
C VAL A 301 -7.58 -13.63 -15.39
N LEU A 302 -7.13 -13.20 -16.57
CA LEU A 302 -7.41 -13.90 -17.83
C LEU A 302 -6.77 -15.28 -17.87
N GLU A 303 -5.55 -15.44 -17.36
CA GLU A 303 -4.88 -16.75 -17.26
C GLU A 303 -5.68 -17.73 -16.39
N LYS A 304 -6.17 -17.27 -15.23
CA LYS A 304 -7.03 -18.07 -14.36
C LYS A 304 -8.34 -18.48 -15.06
N GLU A 305 -8.94 -17.59 -15.83
CA GLU A 305 -10.14 -17.88 -16.62
C GLU A 305 -9.85 -18.93 -17.70
N VAL A 306 -8.74 -18.80 -18.44
CA VAL A 306 -8.32 -19.80 -19.43
C VAL A 306 -8.08 -21.17 -18.79
N HIS A 307 -7.43 -21.23 -17.62
CA HIS A 307 -7.25 -22.48 -16.88
C HIS A 307 -8.58 -23.11 -16.45
N LEU A 308 -9.53 -22.28 -15.98
CA LEU A 308 -10.86 -22.75 -15.60
C LEU A 308 -11.61 -23.32 -16.82
N LEU A 309 -11.63 -22.59 -17.93
CA LEU A 309 -12.27 -23.03 -19.19
C LEU A 309 -11.63 -24.29 -19.75
N ARG A 310 -10.29 -24.45 -19.67
CA ARG A 310 -9.61 -25.70 -20.05
C ARG A 310 -10.02 -26.87 -19.16
N SER A 311 -10.15 -26.65 -17.85
CA SER A 311 -10.58 -27.69 -16.91
C SER A 311 -12.04 -28.12 -17.12
N GLU A 312 -12.93 -27.18 -17.48
CA GLU A 312 -14.32 -27.46 -17.80
C GLU A 312 -14.45 -28.21 -19.12
N ASN A 313 -13.71 -27.79 -20.15
CA ASN A 313 -13.65 -28.53 -21.42
C ASN A 313 -13.14 -29.97 -21.23
N ALA A 314 -12.13 -30.19 -20.37
CA ALA A 314 -11.67 -31.53 -20.04
C ALA A 314 -12.78 -32.37 -19.39
N LYS A 315 -13.49 -31.82 -18.39
CA LYS A 315 -14.63 -32.50 -17.75
C LYS A 315 -15.78 -32.80 -18.71
N LEU A 316 -16.08 -31.87 -19.63
CA LEU A 316 -17.10 -32.08 -20.67
C LEU A 316 -16.67 -33.18 -21.64
N ASN A 317 -15.41 -33.22 -22.05
CA ASN A 317 -14.88 -34.30 -22.88
C ASN A 317 -14.95 -35.66 -22.18
N ASP A 318 -14.61 -35.73 -20.89
CA ASP A 318 -14.76 -36.96 -20.09
C ASP A 318 -16.22 -37.39 -19.96
N ALA A 319 -17.13 -36.43 -19.76
CA ALA A 319 -18.56 -36.69 -19.74
C ALA A 319 -19.03 -37.24 -21.10
N VAL A 320 -18.63 -36.62 -22.21
CA VAL A 320 -18.94 -37.11 -23.57
C VAL A 320 -18.40 -38.52 -23.77
N ALA A 321 -17.16 -38.79 -23.37
CA ALA A 321 -16.54 -40.12 -23.47
C ALA A 321 -17.33 -41.16 -22.65
N THR A 322 -17.65 -40.87 -21.39
CA THR A 322 -18.41 -41.80 -20.51
C THR A 322 -19.85 -42.02 -20.97
N LEU A 323 -20.48 -41.01 -21.57
CA LEU A 323 -21.81 -41.11 -22.18
C LEU A 323 -21.77 -41.97 -23.45
N SER A 324 -20.75 -41.78 -24.28
CA SER A 324 -20.58 -42.54 -25.52
C SER A 324 -20.24 -44.02 -25.30
N SER A 325 -19.64 -44.37 -24.16
CA SER A 325 -19.15 -45.72 -23.87
C SER A 325 -20.18 -46.64 -23.18
N ARG A 326 -21.39 -46.17 -22.85
CA ARG A 326 -22.42 -46.95 -22.15
C ARG A 326 -23.52 -47.47 -23.09
N PRO A 327 -24.02 -48.71 -22.89
CA PRO A 327 -25.06 -49.29 -23.76
C PRO A 327 -26.42 -48.58 -23.58
N LEU A 328 -26.98 -48.13 -24.70
CA LEU A 328 -28.19 -47.31 -24.84
C LEU A 328 -29.47 -47.88 -24.18
N ALA A 329 -29.58 -49.20 -24.02
CA ALA A 329 -30.82 -49.84 -23.56
C ALA A 329 -31.15 -49.59 -22.06
N SER A 330 -30.17 -49.24 -21.23
CA SER A 330 -30.39 -48.92 -19.81
C SER A 330 -30.69 -47.44 -19.56
N TRP A 331 -30.62 -46.63 -20.63
CA TRP A 331 -30.72 -45.19 -20.59
C TRP A 331 -32.17 -44.71 -20.64
N ASP A 332 -33.05 -45.29 -21.46
CA ASP A 332 -34.36 -44.69 -21.73
C ASP A 332 -35.21 -44.45 -20.48
N ALA A 333 -35.32 -45.42 -19.57
CA ALA A 333 -36.12 -45.26 -18.35
C ALA A 333 -35.48 -44.30 -17.32
N LYS A 334 -34.17 -44.42 -17.09
CA LYS A 334 -33.45 -43.55 -16.15
C LYS A 334 -33.27 -42.13 -16.68
N LEU A 335 -33.16 -41.98 -18.01
CA LEU A 335 -33.10 -40.71 -18.69
C LEU A 335 -34.47 -40.03 -18.63
N GLN A 336 -35.57 -40.74 -18.88
CA GLN A 336 -36.92 -40.18 -18.68
C GLN A 336 -37.13 -39.69 -17.25
N GLU A 337 -36.73 -40.48 -16.24
CA GLU A 337 -36.83 -40.06 -14.83
C GLU A 337 -35.98 -38.82 -14.54
N LYS A 338 -34.73 -38.78 -15.01
CA LYS A 338 -33.85 -37.61 -14.87
C LYS A 338 -34.38 -36.40 -15.62
N THR A 339 -34.93 -36.55 -16.81
CA THR A 339 -35.52 -35.46 -17.60
C THR A 339 -36.72 -34.85 -16.89
N LEU A 340 -37.56 -35.68 -16.24
CA LEU A 340 -38.66 -35.17 -15.39
C LEU A 340 -38.14 -34.44 -14.15
N LEU A 341 -37.08 -34.94 -13.52
CA LEU A 341 -36.45 -34.27 -12.37
C LEU A 341 -35.82 -32.93 -12.78
N ILE A 342 -35.13 -32.88 -13.91
CA ILE A 342 -34.55 -31.66 -14.48
C ILE A 342 -35.67 -30.66 -14.78
N ALA A 343 -36.77 -31.09 -15.42
CA ALA A 343 -37.91 -30.19 -15.70
C ALA A 343 -38.52 -29.59 -14.42
N LYS A 344 -38.57 -30.36 -13.32
CA LYS A 344 -39.02 -29.85 -12.01
C LYS A 344 -38.04 -28.84 -11.42
N LEU A 345 -36.74 -29.17 -11.41
CA LEU A 345 -35.70 -28.28 -10.89
C LEU A 345 -35.60 -26.98 -11.70
N GLU A 346 -35.77 -27.04 -13.03
CA GLU A 346 -35.83 -25.84 -13.87
C GLU A 346 -37.07 -24.99 -13.60
N ALA A 347 -38.22 -25.61 -13.28
CA ALA A 347 -39.41 -24.85 -12.89
C ALA A 347 -39.20 -24.13 -11.55
N GLU A 348 -38.66 -24.83 -10.55
CA GLU A 348 -38.29 -24.24 -9.25
C GLU A 348 -37.23 -23.13 -9.40
N GLN A 349 -36.25 -23.33 -10.27
CA GLN A 349 -35.24 -22.31 -10.58
C GLN A 349 -35.89 -21.05 -11.17
N ARG A 350 -36.78 -21.20 -12.17
CA ARG A 350 -37.49 -20.06 -12.76
C ARG A 350 -38.32 -19.33 -11.71
N GLU A 351 -39.02 -20.04 -10.82
CA GLU A 351 -39.79 -19.43 -9.73
C GLU A 351 -38.87 -18.61 -8.80
N LEU A 352 -37.76 -19.19 -8.35
CA LEU A 352 -36.78 -18.50 -7.51
C LEU A 352 -36.14 -17.29 -8.20
N GLU A 353 -35.86 -17.38 -9.50
CA GLU A 353 -35.37 -16.24 -10.30
C GLU A 353 -36.40 -15.10 -10.30
N THR A 354 -37.69 -15.40 -10.49
CA THR A 354 -38.73 -14.37 -10.40
C THR A 354 -38.85 -13.76 -9.01
N GLU A 355 -38.67 -14.54 -7.93
CA GLU A 355 -38.66 -14.03 -6.56
C GLU A 355 -37.46 -13.12 -6.31
N VAL A 356 -36.27 -13.51 -6.78
CA VAL A 356 -35.04 -12.70 -6.68
C VAL A 356 -35.21 -11.39 -7.43
N ASP A 357 -35.78 -11.41 -8.62
CA ASP A 357 -36.01 -10.18 -9.41
C ASP A 357 -37.04 -9.25 -8.75
N LYS A 358 -38.10 -9.80 -8.15
CA LYS A 358 -39.04 -9.03 -7.32
C LYS A 358 -38.33 -8.39 -6.12
N LEU A 359 -37.53 -9.15 -5.37
CA LEU A 359 -36.77 -8.63 -4.23
C LEU A 359 -35.74 -7.56 -4.64
N ARG A 360 -35.09 -7.73 -5.80
CA ARG A 360 -34.19 -6.72 -6.37
C ARG A 360 -34.95 -5.44 -6.73
N GLN A 361 -36.14 -5.55 -7.30
CA GLN A 361 -37.00 -4.41 -7.61
C GLN A 361 -37.44 -3.69 -6.32
N ASP A 362 -37.87 -4.42 -5.30
CA ASP A 362 -38.24 -3.85 -4.00
C ASP A 362 -37.06 -3.14 -3.34
N HIS A 363 -35.87 -3.75 -3.38
CA HIS A 363 -34.66 -3.12 -2.87
C HIS A 363 -34.32 -1.81 -3.60
N ARG A 364 -34.48 -1.77 -4.94
CA ARG A 364 -34.32 -0.53 -5.73
C ARG A 364 -35.34 0.54 -5.32
N VAL A 365 -36.60 0.16 -5.08
CA VAL A 365 -37.63 1.11 -4.61
C VAL A 365 -37.28 1.65 -3.22
N ILE A 366 -36.89 0.78 -2.29
CA ILE A 366 -36.51 1.17 -0.91
C ILE A 366 -35.26 2.07 -0.91
N THR A 367 -34.26 1.79 -1.74
CA THR A 367 -33.06 2.63 -1.83
C THR A 367 -33.40 4.01 -2.39
N GLN A 368 -34.26 4.10 -3.42
CA GLN A 368 -34.73 5.38 -3.95
C GLN A 368 -35.56 6.18 -2.94
N THR A 369 -36.46 5.55 -2.18
CA THR A 369 -37.24 6.25 -1.14
C THR A 369 -36.34 6.75 -0.01
N ASN A 370 -35.37 5.94 0.43
CA ASN A 370 -34.38 6.35 1.42
C ASN A 370 -33.49 7.50 0.94
N GLN A 371 -33.09 7.52 -0.33
CA GLN A 371 -32.36 8.66 -0.92
C GLN A 371 -33.20 9.94 -0.87
N LYS A 372 -34.47 9.89 -1.29
CA LYS A 372 -35.39 11.04 -1.20
C LYS A 372 -35.58 11.52 0.25
N LEU A 373 -35.66 10.62 1.22
CA LEU A 373 -35.73 10.97 2.63
C LEU A 373 -34.45 11.64 3.13
N ARG A 374 -33.27 11.14 2.74
CA ARG A 374 -31.98 11.75 3.09
C ARG A 374 -31.83 13.15 2.49
N GLU A 375 -32.23 13.35 1.24
CA GLU A 375 -32.27 14.66 0.60
C GLU A 375 -33.20 15.62 1.35
N ARG A 376 -34.40 15.16 1.71
CA ARG A 376 -35.34 15.97 2.51
C ARG A 376 -34.74 16.35 3.87
N VAL A 377 -34.12 15.42 4.57
CA VAL A 377 -33.44 15.70 5.85
C VAL A 377 -32.36 16.77 5.64
N LYS A 378 -31.51 16.63 4.61
CA LYS A 378 -30.47 17.61 4.29
C LYS A 378 -31.03 19.00 3.99
N THR A 379 -32.15 19.08 3.27
CA THR A 379 -32.81 20.38 3.01
C THR A 379 -33.35 21.00 4.30
N LEU A 380 -34.02 20.22 5.14
CA LEU A 380 -34.57 20.70 6.42
C LEU A 380 -33.47 21.12 7.40
N THR A 381 -32.34 20.41 7.46
CA THR A 381 -31.21 20.82 8.30
C THR A 381 -30.62 22.15 7.83
N SER A 382 -30.44 22.33 6.52
CA SER A 382 -29.94 23.61 5.98
C SER A 382 -30.90 24.77 6.24
N GLN A 383 -32.22 24.54 6.15
CA GLN A 383 -33.23 25.55 6.49
C GLN A 383 -33.18 25.91 7.98
N LEU A 384 -33.00 24.92 8.85
CA LEU A 384 -32.89 25.14 10.29
C LEU A 384 -31.62 25.93 10.63
N GLU A 385 -30.50 25.67 9.97
CA GLU A 385 -29.26 26.44 10.12
C GLU A 385 -29.43 27.91 9.69
N VAL A 386 -30.08 28.15 8.54
CA VAL A 386 -30.38 29.51 8.08
C VAL A 386 -31.27 30.25 9.08
N GLN A 387 -32.35 29.62 9.55
CA GLN A 387 -33.23 30.21 10.55
C GLN A 387 -32.50 30.47 11.89
N ALA A 388 -31.60 29.57 12.29
CA ALA A 388 -30.79 29.78 13.49
C ALA A 388 -29.85 30.98 13.35
N GLN A 389 -29.24 31.16 12.17
CA GLN A 389 -28.41 32.33 11.86
C GLN A 389 -29.22 33.62 11.82
N GLU A 390 -30.41 33.61 11.21
CA GLU A 390 -31.32 34.77 11.19
C GLU A 390 -31.76 35.16 12.60
N LEU A 391 -32.12 34.18 13.44
CA LEU A 391 -32.45 34.43 14.85
C LEU A 391 -31.24 34.98 15.63
N ALA A 392 -30.03 34.50 15.38
CA ALA A 392 -28.82 35.03 16.00
C ALA A 392 -28.56 36.49 15.57
N LYS A 393 -28.72 36.81 14.29
CA LYS A 393 -28.61 38.19 13.76
C LYS A 393 -29.66 39.11 14.38
N ALA A 394 -30.93 38.71 14.40
CA ALA A 394 -32.00 39.49 14.99
C ALA A 394 -31.81 39.71 16.50
N LYS A 395 -31.24 38.73 17.21
CA LYS A 395 -30.85 38.91 18.62
C LYS A 395 -29.74 39.94 18.79
N ALA A 396 -28.68 39.84 18.00
CA ALA A 396 -27.58 40.80 18.04
C ALA A 396 -28.02 42.24 17.68
N GLU A 397 -28.91 42.39 16.70
CA GLU A 397 -29.51 43.68 16.35
C GLU A 397 -30.38 44.24 17.47
N ASN A 398 -31.20 43.42 18.11
CA ASN A 398 -32.00 43.84 19.27
C ASN A 398 -31.12 44.26 20.45
N GLU A 399 -30.04 43.52 20.72
CA GLU A 399 -29.06 43.89 21.75
C GLU A 399 -28.39 45.24 21.40
N ARG A 400 -28.03 45.45 20.14
CA ARG A 400 -27.47 46.73 19.67
C ARG A 400 -28.45 47.89 19.87
N LEU A 401 -29.70 47.73 19.44
CA LEU A 401 -30.75 48.75 19.60
C LEU A 401 -31.07 49.00 21.07
N ALA A 402 -31.04 47.98 21.93
CA ALA A 402 -31.22 48.14 23.37
C ALA A 402 -30.09 48.98 23.98
N MET A 403 -28.83 48.74 23.57
CA MET A 403 -27.69 49.53 24.02
C MET A 403 -27.75 50.97 23.48
N GLU A 404 -28.10 51.18 22.21
CA GLU A 404 -28.31 52.51 21.63
C GLU A 404 -29.40 53.29 22.38
N ARG A 405 -30.50 52.63 22.72
CA ARG A 405 -31.56 53.23 23.53
C ARG A 405 -31.07 53.61 24.93
N GLN A 406 -30.32 52.76 25.61
CA GLN A 406 -29.74 53.08 26.92
C GLN A 406 -28.81 54.29 26.83
N VAL A 407 -27.99 54.38 25.79
CA VAL A 407 -27.13 55.54 25.53
C VAL A 407 -27.95 56.80 25.30
N ALA A 408 -29.01 56.73 24.48
CA ALA A 408 -29.90 57.86 24.24
C ALA A 408 -30.65 58.30 25.51
N GLU A 409 -31.10 57.37 26.35
CA GLU A 409 -31.72 57.66 27.65
C GLU A 409 -30.72 58.36 28.59
N LEU A 410 -29.46 57.93 28.63
CA LEU A 410 -28.40 58.58 29.40
C LEU A 410 -28.09 59.99 28.87
N GLN A 411 -28.04 60.17 27.54
CA GLN A 411 -27.85 61.48 26.92
C GLN A 411 -29.02 62.42 27.22
N LEU A 412 -30.27 61.94 27.16
CA LEU A 412 -31.44 62.76 27.52
C LEU A 412 -31.41 63.16 28.99
N ARG A 413 -31.04 62.26 29.90
CA ARG A 413 -30.83 62.61 31.32
C ARG A 413 -29.76 63.70 31.47
N PHE A 414 -28.67 63.60 30.72
CA PHE A 414 -27.62 64.63 30.73
C PHE A 414 -28.16 66.02 30.33
N TYR A 415 -28.99 66.10 29.29
CA TYR A 415 -29.55 67.38 28.85
C TYR A 415 -30.72 67.90 29.71
N LEU A 416 -31.51 67.01 30.32
CA LEU A 416 -32.66 67.39 31.14
C LEU A 416 -32.29 67.70 32.60
N SER A 417 -31.17 67.19 33.12
CA SER A 417 -30.67 67.47 34.48
C SER A 417 -29.94 68.82 34.62
N GLY A 418 -30.22 69.78 33.72
CA GLY A 418 -29.51 71.06 33.57
C GLY A 418 -29.56 72.02 34.75
N GLU A 419 -30.20 71.68 35.88
CA GLU A 419 -30.23 72.52 37.07
C GLU A 419 -29.96 71.66 38.33
N GLY A 420 -28.68 71.31 38.55
CA GLY A 420 -28.13 71.05 39.89
C GLY A 420 -28.14 69.62 40.46
N GLY A 421 -28.39 68.57 39.67
CA GLY A 421 -28.64 67.22 40.22
C GLY A 421 -27.50 66.20 40.27
N ASP A 422 -26.61 66.15 39.28
CA ASP A 422 -25.90 64.88 38.97
C ASP A 422 -24.37 64.99 38.76
N GLU A 423 -23.68 65.87 39.49
CA GLU A 423 -22.19 65.91 39.48
C GLU A 423 -21.57 64.58 39.93
N GLN A 424 -22.17 63.91 40.91
CA GLN A 424 -21.69 62.63 41.42
C GLN A 424 -21.87 61.49 40.40
N PHE A 425 -22.96 61.50 39.63
CA PHE A 425 -23.19 60.54 38.55
C PHE A 425 -22.19 60.77 37.41
N MET A 426 -21.93 62.03 37.04
CA MET A 426 -20.93 62.39 36.03
C MET A 426 -19.50 62.00 36.43
N GLU A 427 -19.11 62.19 37.70
CA GLU A 427 -17.82 61.69 38.20
C GLU A 427 -17.75 60.16 38.17
N ALA A 428 -18.84 59.45 38.52
CA ALA A 428 -18.87 57.99 38.50
C ALA A 428 -18.76 57.42 37.08
N VAL A 429 -19.49 58.01 36.11
CA VAL A 429 -19.39 57.65 34.69
C VAL A 429 -18.01 58.00 34.13
N GLY A 430 -17.46 59.16 34.50
CA GLY A 430 -16.10 59.57 34.14
C GLY A 430 -15.03 58.63 34.70
N ARG A 431 -15.17 58.17 35.95
CA ARG A 431 -14.30 57.15 36.57
C ARG A 431 -14.40 55.80 35.85
N ALA A 432 -15.62 55.32 35.57
CA ALA A 432 -15.83 54.05 34.87
C ALA A 432 -15.27 54.06 33.43
N LEU A 433 -15.46 55.15 32.68
CA LEU A 433 -14.87 55.30 31.34
C LEU A 433 -13.34 55.36 31.38
N LYS A 434 -12.78 55.99 32.43
CA LYS A 434 -11.33 56.05 32.65
C LYS A 434 -10.74 54.68 33.01
N GLU A 435 -11.47 53.86 33.77
CA GLU A 435 -11.10 52.48 34.08
C GLU A 435 -11.19 51.54 32.86
N ILE A 436 -12.24 51.65 32.03
CA ILE A 436 -12.35 50.88 30.78
C ILE A 436 -11.21 51.24 29.81
N LYS A 437 -10.89 52.54 29.68
CA LYS A 437 -9.80 53.02 28.83
C LYS A 437 -8.40 52.66 29.38
N ALA A 438 -8.29 52.48 30.69
CA ALA A 438 -7.08 51.95 31.32
C ALA A 438 -6.97 50.42 31.13
N GLY A 439 -8.09 49.70 31.16
CA GLY A 439 -8.17 48.25 30.92
C GLY A 439 -7.88 47.83 29.49
N GLU A 440 -8.21 48.64 28.47
CA GLU A 440 -7.81 48.36 27.08
C GLU A 440 -6.29 48.48 26.83
N LYS A 441 -5.55 49.22 27.68
CA LYS A 441 -4.09 49.34 27.59
C LYS A 441 -3.32 48.37 28.49
N GLY A 442 -4.00 47.68 29.40
CA GLY A 442 -3.42 46.72 30.34
C GLY A 442 -4.08 45.36 30.22
N GLY A 443 -3.54 44.50 29.34
CA GLY A 443 -4.04 43.15 29.15
C GLY A 443 -4.00 42.30 30.43
N LYS A 444 -5.14 41.66 30.72
CA LYS A 444 -5.37 40.50 31.61
C LYS A 444 -5.09 40.68 33.11
N ALA A 445 -6.17 40.80 33.90
CA ALA A 445 -6.47 39.93 35.06
C ALA A 445 -7.81 40.30 35.74
N ALA A 446 -8.64 39.28 36.02
CA ALA A 446 -9.60 39.11 37.15
C ALA A 446 -10.56 40.28 37.51
N SER A 447 -11.87 40.16 37.25
CA SER A 447 -12.90 39.45 38.03
C SER A 447 -13.51 40.22 39.21
N ARG A 448 -14.85 40.29 39.20
CA ARG A 448 -15.82 40.41 40.32
C ARG A 448 -15.88 41.75 41.08
N SER A 449 -17.01 42.46 40.90
CA SER A 449 -17.95 42.86 41.97
C SER A 449 -18.98 43.87 41.42
N GLY A 450 -20.27 43.73 41.74
CA GLY A 450 -21.18 44.88 41.80
C GLY A 450 -22.48 44.91 40.98
N ASN A 451 -23.17 43.78 40.76
CA ASN A 451 -24.56 43.79 40.25
C ASN A 451 -25.55 43.52 41.39
N VAL A 452 -26.16 44.55 41.99
CA VAL A 452 -27.29 44.34 42.94
C VAL A 452 -28.43 45.38 42.82
N LEU A 453 -28.32 46.51 42.10
CA LEU A 453 -29.32 47.59 42.23
C LEU A 453 -30.07 48.03 40.97
N GLN A 454 -30.05 47.24 39.89
CA GLN A 454 -30.69 47.63 38.63
C GLN A 454 -31.63 46.58 38.00
N GLU A 455 -32.13 45.62 38.78
CA GLU A 455 -33.12 44.63 38.30
C GLU A 455 -34.58 44.95 38.72
N GLN A 456 -34.84 45.75 39.76
CA GLN A 456 -36.21 45.88 40.30
C GLN A 456 -37.16 46.85 39.60
N LYS A 457 -36.74 47.62 38.58
CA LYS A 457 -37.64 48.55 37.86
C LYS A 457 -38.00 48.16 36.42
N LEU A 458 -37.46 47.06 35.91
CA LEU A 458 -37.83 46.48 34.60
C LEU A 458 -38.79 45.27 34.71
N GLU A 459 -39.17 44.86 35.93
CA GLU A 459 -39.97 43.64 36.16
C GLU A 459 -41.47 43.80 35.91
N ARG A 460 -42.03 45.02 35.83
CA ARG A 460 -43.49 45.20 35.71
C ARG A 460 -44.05 45.31 34.29
N CYS A 461 -43.21 45.40 33.25
CA CYS A 461 -43.68 45.36 31.85
C CYS A 461 -43.09 44.19 31.02
N ALA A 462 -42.06 43.50 31.53
CA ALA A 462 -41.52 42.29 30.92
C ALA A 462 -42.22 41.00 31.38
N SER A 463 -42.94 41.01 32.51
CA SER A 463 -43.46 39.82 33.18
C SER A 463 -44.48 39.00 32.36
N CYS A 464 -45.27 39.60 31.46
CA CYS A 464 -46.27 38.85 30.68
C CYS A 464 -45.74 38.27 29.35
N LYS A 465 -44.60 38.75 28.82
CA LYS A 465 -43.97 38.21 27.59
C LYS A 465 -42.70 37.40 27.89
N ALA A 466 -42.01 37.68 28.99
CA ALA A 466 -40.89 36.89 29.47
C ALA A 466 -41.33 35.51 29.98
N THR A 467 -42.51 35.38 30.59
CA THR A 467 -43.02 34.09 31.07
C THR A 467 -43.40 33.13 29.94
N SER A 468 -44.02 33.63 28.86
CA SER A 468 -44.35 32.80 27.68
C SER A 468 -43.12 32.45 26.83
N SER A 469 -42.18 33.39 26.65
CA SER A 469 -40.94 33.09 25.92
C SER A 469 -39.98 32.22 26.74
N ALA A 470 -39.91 32.39 28.06
CA ALA A 470 -39.16 31.51 28.95
C ALA A 470 -39.79 30.12 29.06
N SER A 471 -41.14 29.99 29.04
CA SER A 471 -41.79 28.68 29.04
C SER A 471 -41.54 27.93 27.73
N LEU A 472 -41.61 28.60 26.58
CA LEU A 472 -41.29 28.00 25.28
C LEU A 472 -39.80 27.67 25.13
N GLN A 473 -38.91 28.50 25.67
CA GLN A 473 -37.47 28.19 25.72
C GLN A 473 -37.19 27.01 26.65
N LYS A 474 -37.87 26.93 27.80
CA LYS A 474 -37.78 25.79 28.71
C LYS A 474 -38.27 24.50 28.05
N GLU A 475 -39.44 24.53 27.40
CA GLU A 475 -39.98 23.38 26.67
C GLU A 475 -39.09 22.97 25.49
N ARG A 476 -38.49 23.94 24.78
CA ARG A 476 -37.51 23.66 23.72
C ARG A 476 -36.24 23.03 24.27
N LEU A 477 -35.73 23.53 25.39
CA LEU A 477 -34.55 22.96 26.05
C LEU A 477 -34.84 21.57 26.62
N GLU A 478 -36.05 21.35 27.15
CA GLU A 478 -36.52 20.02 27.60
C GLU A 478 -36.56 19.05 26.41
N ARG A 479 -37.17 19.42 25.28
CA ARG A 479 -37.17 18.60 24.05
C ARG A 479 -35.77 18.34 23.50
N ILE A 480 -34.89 19.35 23.48
CA ILE A 480 -33.50 19.15 23.08
C ILE A 480 -32.82 18.18 24.05
N SER A 481 -33.06 18.30 25.35
CA SER A 481 -32.50 17.39 26.35
C SER A 481 -33.02 15.96 26.19
N GLU A 482 -34.30 15.77 25.87
CA GLU A 482 -34.92 14.47 25.60
C GLU A 482 -34.34 13.84 24.33
N VAL A 483 -34.25 14.61 23.24
CA VAL A 483 -33.62 14.15 21.99
C VAL A 483 -32.15 13.81 22.21
N THR A 484 -31.42 14.62 22.99
CA THR A 484 -30.01 14.34 23.30
C THR A 484 -29.87 13.08 24.15
N LYS A 485 -30.78 12.84 25.11
CA LYS A 485 -30.83 11.59 25.88
C LYS A 485 -31.12 10.39 24.99
N LEU A 486 -32.10 10.47 24.09
CA LEU A 486 -32.41 9.40 23.14
C LEU A 486 -31.23 9.09 22.20
N ILE A 487 -30.53 10.11 21.72
CA ILE A 487 -29.31 9.93 20.91
C ILE A 487 -28.20 9.28 21.73
N GLN A 488 -28.02 9.66 23.01
CA GLN A 488 -27.04 9.05 23.90
C GLN A 488 -27.38 7.59 24.22
N GLU A 489 -28.66 7.27 24.42
CA GLU A 489 -29.16 5.93 24.64
C GLU A 489 -29.00 5.06 23.38
N ASP A 490 -29.35 5.56 22.20
CA ASP A 490 -29.18 4.86 20.92
C ASP A 490 -27.69 4.64 20.60
N ALA A 491 -26.84 5.66 20.75
CA ALA A 491 -25.39 5.51 20.61
C ALA A 491 -24.83 4.49 21.63
N GLY A 492 -25.35 4.48 22.86
CA GLY A 492 -25.02 3.50 23.89
C GLY A 492 -25.42 2.08 23.49
N ALA A 493 -26.63 1.89 22.96
CA ALA A 493 -27.13 0.61 22.48
C ALA A 493 -26.35 0.10 21.26
N GLN A 494 -26.00 0.99 20.31
CA GLN A 494 -25.15 0.66 19.16
C GLN A 494 -23.74 0.25 19.60
N LEU A 495 -23.12 0.98 20.54
CA LEU A 495 -21.82 0.60 21.09
C LEU A 495 -21.88 -0.75 21.82
N GLN A 496 -22.96 -1.04 22.55
CA GLN A 496 -23.14 -2.36 23.19
C GLN A 496 -23.32 -3.47 22.15
N SER A 497 -24.12 -3.24 21.11
CA SER A 497 -24.30 -4.18 20.00
C SER A 497 -22.97 -4.47 19.28
N LEU A 498 -22.19 -3.42 19.00
CA LEU A 498 -20.84 -3.55 18.40
C LEU A 498 -19.87 -4.30 19.32
N ARG A 499 -19.93 -4.08 20.65
CA ARG A 499 -19.12 -4.85 21.61
C ARG A 499 -19.50 -6.33 21.65
N VAL A 500 -20.79 -6.64 21.59
CA VAL A 500 -21.28 -8.03 21.60
C VAL A 500 -20.89 -8.76 20.31
N THR A 501 -21.05 -8.12 19.16
CA THR A 501 -20.65 -8.67 17.85
C THR A 501 -19.14 -8.87 17.77
N HIS A 502 -18.34 -7.86 18.14
CA HIS A 502 -16.88 -7.98 18.20
C HIS A 502 -16.43 -9.09 19.17
N ALA A 503 -17.08 -9.23 20.33
CA ALA A 503 -16.79 -10.33 21.27
C ALA A 503 -17.22 -11.71 20.74
N ALA A 504 -18.24 -11.79 19.87
CA ALA A 504 -18.62 -13.02 19.18
C ALA A 504 -17.61 -13.37 18.09
N GLU A 505 -17.15 -12.39 17.31
CA GLU A 505 -16.11 -12.55 16.29
C GLU A 505 -14.79 -13.01 16.90
N ILE A 506 -14.32 -12.38 18.00
CA ILE A 506 -13.13 -12.84 18.71
C ILE A 506 -13.27 -14.30 19.17
N ARG A 507 -14.46 -14.71 19.63
CA ARG A 507 -14.71 -16.11 20.04
C ARG A 507 -14.68 -17.06 18.85
N ALA A 508 -15.26 -16.66 17.71
CA ALA A 508 -15.22 -17.43 16.48
C ALA A 508 -13.78 -17.61 15.96
N LEU A 509 -13.01 -16.52 15.89
CA LEU A 509 -11.60 -16.55 15.49
C LEU A 509 -10.74 -17.39 16.43
N LYS A 510 -11.00 -17.35 17.76
CA LYS A 510 -10.32 -18.24 18.73
C LYS A 510 -10.66 -19.72 18.53
N LEU A 511 -11.89 -20.04 18.13
CA LEU A 511 -12.28 -21.42 17.81
C LEU A 511 -11.61 -21.89 16.52
N GLU A 512 -11.55 -21.04 15.50
CA GLU A 512 -10.84 -21.35 14.25
C GLU A 512 -9.34 -21.53 14.49
N ALA A 513 -8.71 -20.66 15.28
CA ALA A 513 -7.30 -20.82 15.67
C ALA A 513 -7.04 -22.18 16.34
N LYS A 514 -7.89 -22.60 17.29
CA LYS A 514 -7.79 -23.92 17.92
C LYS A 514 -7.98 -25.07 16.93
N GLN A 515 -8.86 -24.93 15.94
CA GLN A 515 -9.03 -25.94 14.88
C GLN A 515 -7.79 -26.03 14.00
N TRP A 516 -7.16 -24.90 13.67
CA TRP A 516 -5.90 -24.89 12.94
C TRP A 516 -4.75 -25.50 13.74
N GLU A 517 -4.65 -25.21 15.04
CA GLU A 517 -3.69 -25.86 15.94
C GLU A 517 -3.89 -27.39 15.99
N GLN A 518 -5.14 -27.86 16.08
CA GLN A 518 -5.46 -29.28 16.04
C GLN A 518 -5.05 -29.93 14.71
N ARG A 519 -5.41 -29.33 13.57
CA ARG A 519 -4.99 -29.84 12.25
C ARG A 519 -3.47 -29.86 12.09
N ALA A 520 -2.78 -28.83 12.56
CA ALA A 520 -1.32 -28.80 12.55
C ALA A 520 -0.73 -29.93 13.40
N SER A 521 -1.31 -30.19 14.58
CA SER A 521 -0.90 -31.32 15.42
C SER A 521 -1.16 -32.67 14.74
N ASP A 522 -2.30 -32.85 14.07
CA ASP A 522 -2.61 -34.06 13.32
C ASP A 522 -1.61 -34.28 12.17
N TYR A 523 -1.27 -33.23 11.40
CA TYR A 523 -0.26 -33.32 10.36
C TYR A 523 1.13 -33.67 10.90
N LEU A 524 1.53 -33.11 12.05
CA LEU A 524 2.78 -33.46 12.69
C LEU A 524 2.82 -34.94 13.13
N THR A 525 1.71 -35.47 13.65
CA THR A 525 1.62 -36.90 13.98
C THR A 525 1.71 -37.76 12.73
N GLN A 526 1.04 -37.38 11.64
CA GLN A 526 1.07 -38.10 10.36
C GLN A 526 2.48 -38.10 9.75
N ILE A 527 3.18 -36.95 9.77
CA ILE A 527 4.57 -36.85 9.31
C ILE A 527 5.46 -37.77 10.14
N SER A 528 5.30 -37.79 11.48
CA SER A 528 6.09 -38.67 12.33
C SER A 528 5.83 -40.17 12.07
N ALA A 529 4.57 -40.53 11.76
CA ALA A 529 4.20 -41.89 11.41
C ALA A 529 4.82 -42.32 10.07
N LEU A 530 4.76 -41.47 9.05
CA LEU A 530 5.38 -41.71 7.74
C LEU A 530 6.91 -41.78 7.84
N GLN A 531 7.53 -40.95 8.68
CA GLN A 531 8.97 -41.02 8.95
C GLN A 531 9.34 -42.34 9.63
N HIS A 532 8.52 -42.81 10.59
CA HIS A 532 8.74 -44.10 11.24
C HIS A 532 8.59 -45.27 10.25
N GLU A 533 7.56 -45.25 9.40
CA GLU A 533 7.35 -46.25 8.34
C GLU A 533 8.51 -46.28 7.34
N ARG A 534 8.94 -45.13 6.84
CA ARG A 534 10.12 -45.04 5.96
C ARG A 534 11.39 -45.56 6.64
N SER A 535 11.55 -45.28 7.93
CA SER A 535 12.70 -45.78 8.70
C SER A 535 12.65 -47.29 8.93
N SER A 536 11.47 -47.88 9.11
CA SER A 536 11.29 -49.33 9.26
C SER A 536 11.49 -50.05 7.93
N GLU A 537 11.00 -49.49 6.82
CA GLU A 537 11.27 -49.98 5.46
C GLU A 537 12.76 -50.00 5.15
N LEU A 538 13.48 -48.91 5.42
CA LEU A 538 14.94 -48.85 5.24
C LEU A 538 15.67 -49.88 6.10
N ARG A 539 15.19 -50.15 7.34
CA ARG A 539 15.73 -51.23 8.17
C ARG A 539 15.44 -52.61 7.56
N GLN A 540 14.22 -52.84 7.06
CA GLN A 540 13.82 -54.09 6.41
C GLN A 540 14.66 -54.37 5.15
N GLU A 541 14.90 -53.34 4.33
CA GLU A 541 15.75 -53.44 3.15
C GLU A 541 17.20 -53.79 3.51
N ARG A 542 17.75 -53.20 4.57
CA ARG A 542 19.09 -53.57 5.07
C ARG A 542 19.16 -55.03 5.52
N ILE A 543 18.13 -55.52 6.22
CA ILE A 543 18.04 -56.94 6.63
C ILE A 543 17.94 -57.85 5.41
N ASN A 544 17.11 -57.50 4.42
CA ASN A 544 16.94 -58.28 3.20
C ASN A 544 18.21 -58.31 2.34
N LYS A 545 18.94 -57.18 2.24
CA LYS A 545 20.25 -57.13 1.57
C LYS A 545 21.28 -58.00 2.28
N ALA A 546 21.31 -58.01 3.61
CA ALA A 546 22.18 -58.88 4.39
C ALA A 546 21.84 -60.39 4.20
N ARG A 547 20.55 -60.74 4.07
CA ARG A 547 20.12 -62.12 3.78
C ARG A 547 20.41 -62.56 2.34
N GLY A 548 20.19 -61.69 1.35
CA GLY A 548 20.38 -61.99 -0.07
C GLY A 548 21.84 -62.20 -0.49
N GLN A 549 22.81 -61.72 0.29
CA GLN A 549 24.23 -61.98 0.04
C GLN A 549 24.73 -63.33 0.60
N SER A 550 23.90 -64.04 1.38
CA SER A 550 24.29 -65.32 2.03
C SER A 550 23.92 -66.58 1.23
N SER A 551 23.07 -66.47 0.20
CA SER A 551 22.62 -67.63 -0.59
C SER A 551 23.09 -67.54 -2.05
N LYS A 552 24.40 -67.65 -2.29
CA LYS A 552 24.94 -67.90 -3.63
C LYS A 552 25.76 -69.19 -3.66
N THR A 553 25.10 -70.31 -3.36
CA THR A 553 25.53 -71.65 -3.80
C THR A 553 24.33 -72.55 -4.08
N ARG A 554 24.18 -72.87 -5.37
CA ARG A 554 23.90 -74.21 -5.94
C ARG A 554 22.45 -74.62 -6.29
N ALA A 555 22.31 -74.98 -7.58
CA ALA A 555 21.38 -75.89 -8.26
C ALA A 555 19.90 -75.48 -8.38
N SER A 556 19.32 -75.30 -9.59
CA SER A 556 19.06 -76.25 -10.69
C SER A 556 17.91 -77.23 -10.42
N ALA A 557 16.71 -76.94 -10.93
CA ALA A 557 15.81 -77.86 -11.64
C ALA A 557 14.49 -77.16 -12.03
N VAL A 558 14.00 -77.47 -13.24
CA VAL A 558 12.71 -77.12 -13.87
C VAL A 558 11.80 -78.36 -13.71
N PRO A 559 10.47 -78.29 -13.44
CA PRO A 559 9.49 -78.18 -14.54
C PRO A 559 8.09 -77.55 -14.28
N ASP A 560 7.49 -77.14 -15.41
CA ASP A 560 6.09 -77.19 -15.88
C ASP A 560 4.86 -76.62 -15.12
N ILE A 561 4.23 -75.69 -15.84
CA ILE A 561 2.82 -75.58 -16.32
C ILE A 561 1.65 -75.52 -15.31
N SER A 562 0.87 -74.44 -15.50
CA SER A 562 -0.56 -74.24 -15.20
C SER A 562 -1.03 -74.32 -13.76
N GLU A 563 -1.13 -73.14 -13.14
CA GLU A 563 -2.38 -72.57 -12.62
C GLU A 563 -2.01 -71.45 -11.64
N ARG A 564 -2.28 -70.20 -12.01
CA ARG A 564 -2.83 -69.13 -11.15
C ARG A 564 -2.54 -67.76 -11.78
N LEU A 565 -3.60 -67.20 -12.33
CA LEU A 565 -3.72 -65.79 -12.65
C LEU A 565 -3.55 -64.92 -11.38
N SER A 566 -3.05 -63.71 -11.63
CA SER A 566 -3.24 -62.50 -10.83
C SER A 566 -2.28 -62.29 -9.65
N THR A 567 -1.21 -61.54 -9.87
CA THR A 567 -1.03 -60.16 -9.37
C THR A 567 0.45 -59.75 -9.34
N SER A 568 0.69 -58.52 -9.77
CA SER A 568 1.84 -57.65 -9.45
C SER A 568 3.15 -57.79 -10.25
N ARG A 569 3.59 -56.57 -10.64
CA ARG A 569 4.97 -56.09 -10.86
C ARG A 569 5.68 -56.40 -12.18
N PRO A 570 5.86 -55.40 -13.06
CA PRO A 570 7.09 -55.29 -13.83
C PRO A 570 8.14 -54.61 -12.94
N LEU A 571 9.14 -55.39 -12.52
CA LEU A 571 10.39 -54.90 -11.98
C LEU A 571 11.28 -54.60 -13.20
N ALA A 572 11.46 -53.34 -13.55
CA ALA A 572 12.53 -52.90 -14.42
C ALA A 572 13.27 -51.78 -13.71
N THR A 573 14.45 -52.12 -13.19
CA THR A 573 15.48 -51.16 -12.80
C THR A 573 15.95 -50.45 -14.06
N PHE A 574 15.37 -49.30 -14.37
CA PHE A 574 15.83 -48.42 -15.44
C PHE A 574 17.02 -47.61 -14.91
N SER A 575 18.20 -47.90 -15.45
CA SER A 575 19.44 -47.17 -15.21
C SER A 575 19.36 -45.78 -15.85
N ASP A 576 19.59 -44.75 -15.04
CA ASP A 576 20.05 -43.35 -15.26
C ASP A 576 19.96 -42.58 -16.59
N GLU A 577 19.53 -43.13 -17.72
CA GLU A 577 19.35 -42.34 -18.96
C GLU A 577 18.14 -42.83 -19.76
N ASN A 578 16.93 -42.43 -19.33
CA ASN A 578 15.72 -42.60 -20.14
C ASN A 578 15.73 -41.55 -21.27
N VAL A 579 16.41 -41.88 -22.37
CA VAL A 579 16.47 -41.04 -23.58
C VAL A 579 15.66 -41.72 -24.69
N LEU A 580 14.71 -40.99 -25.26
CA LEU A 580 14.00 -41.37 -26.48
C LEU A 580 14.69 -40.73 -27.68
N GLU A 581 15.23 -41.53 -28.59
CA GLU A 581 15.77 -41.06 -29.86
C GLU A 581 14.76 -41.30 -30.98
N ILE A 582 14.35 -40.24 -31.67
CA ILE A 582 13.53 -40.29 -32.87
C ILE A 582 14.46 -40.09 -34.06
N THR A 583 14.61 -41.12 -34.90
CA THR A 583 15.40 -41.06 -36.13
C THR A 583 14.48 -40.99 -37.34
N ILE A 584 14.58 -39.92 -38.13
CA ILE A 584 13.84 -39.78 -39.38
C ILE A 584 14.81 -40.12 -40.51
N LEU A 585 14.43 -41.12 -41.31
CA LEU A 585 15.23 -41.64 -42.41
C LEU A 585 14.54 -41.36 -43.75
N ASN A 586 15.31 -40.95 -44.74
CA ASN A 586 14.90 -40.71 -46.12
C ASN A 586 13.72 -39.74 -46.26
N LEU A 587 13.73 -38.62 -45.52
CA LEU A 587 12.72 -37.58 -45.71
C LEU A 587 12.87 -36.99 -47.12
N SER A 588 11.94 -37.31 -48.02
CA SER A 588 11.89 -36.76 -49.38
C SER A 588 11.04 -35.50 -49.40
N LEU A 589 11.68 -34.34 -49.55
CA LEU A 589 10.98 -33.07 -49.74
C LEU A 589 10.53 -32.91 -51.19
N ASP A 590 9.29 -32.51 -51.37
CA ASP A 590 8.68 -32.35 -52.70
C ASP A 590 9.33 -31.17 -53.46
N GLN A 591 9.55 -31.33 -54.78
CA GLN A 591 10.32 -30.36 -55.59
C GLN A 591 9.68 -28.95 -55.65
N THR A 592 8.43 -28.80 -55.24
CA THR A 592 7.71 -27.53 -55.16
C THR A 592 8.25 -26.60 -54.07
N VAL A 593 8.91 -27.13 -53.04
CA VAL A 593 9.54 -26.34 -51.96
C VAL A 593 10.89 -25.77 -52.40
N SER A 594 11.62 -26.46 -53.29
CA SER A 594 12.91 -25.99 -53.81
C SER A 594 12.81 -24.82 -54.79
N ALA A 595 11.62 -24.55 -55.34
CA ALA A 595 11.43 -23.54 -56.40
C ALA A 595 11.38 -22.08 -55.90
N ARG A 596 11.39 -21.84 -54.58
CA ARG A 596 11.18 -20.48 -53.99
C ARG A 596 12.46 -19.70 -53.64
N GLY A 597 13.65 -20.21 -53.96
CA GLY A 597 14.91 -19.46 -53.83
C GLY A 597 15.39 -19.24 -52.38
N SER A 598 14.64 -19.68 -51.38
CA SER A 598 15.04 -19.71 -49.97
C SER A 598 15.88 -20.95 -49.68
N THR A 599 17.17 -20.76 -49.40
CA THR A 599 18.13 -21.86 -49.26
C THR A 599 18.20 -22.48 -47.86
N GLN A 600 17.36 -22.06 -46.90
CA GLN A 600 17.42 -22.51 -45.51
C GLN A 600 16.05 -22.94 -44.99
N LEU A 601 15.95 -24.21 -44.59
CA LEU A 601 14.76 -24.80 -43.98
C LEU A 601 15.08 -25.28 -42.56
N VAL A 602 14.12 -25.16 -41.66
CA VAL A 602 14.17 -25.72 -40.31
C VAL A 602 13.05 -26.75 -40.18
N LEU A 603 13.39 -27.94 -39.73
CA LEU A 603 12.39 -28.93 -39.32
C LEU A 603 12.19 -28.81 -37.81
N ILE A 604 10.94 -28.81 -37.38
CA ILE A 604 10.57 -28.88 -35.97
C ILE A 604 9.90 -30.23 -35.78
N CYS A 605 10.46 -31.05 -34.89
CA CYS A 605 9.84 -32.30 -34.49
C CYS A 605 9.20 -32.08 -33.13
N ASP A 606 7.88 -32.21 -33.09
CA ASP A 606 7.10 -32.17 -31.87
C ASP A 606 6.70 -33.59 -31.51
N TYR A 607 6.93 -33.95 -30.25
CA TYR A 607 6.60 -35.26 -29.74
C TYR A 607 5.88 -35.10 -28.41
N TYR A 608 4.57 -35.35 -28.41
CA TYR A 608 3.69 -35.14 -27.25
C TYR A 608 3.76 -33.69 -26.72
N ASP A 609 3.58 -33.46 -25.42
CA ASP A 609 3.71 -32.16 -24.72
C ASP A 609 5.17 -31.75 -24.43
N PHE A 610 6.17 -32.42 -25.00
CA PHE A 610 7.58 -32.06 -24.77
C PHE A 610 8.01 -30.89 -25.65
N GLU A 611 8.82 -29.98 -25.10
CA GLU A 611 9.29 -28.79 -25.80
C GLU A 611 9.92 -29.14 -27.16
N SER A 612 9.48 -28.42 -28.19
CA SER A 612 9.97 -28.50 -29.56
C SER A 612 11.50 -28.34 -29.60
N GLN A 613 12.22 -29.40 -29.92
CA GLN A 613 13.65 -29.31 -30.18
C GLN A 613 13.88 -28.92 -31.64
N LEU A 614 14.59 -27.82 -31.85
CA LEU A 614 14.98 -27.36 -33.18
C LEU A 614 15.95 -28.37 -33.81
N SER A 615 15.58 -28.93 -34.95
CA SER A 615 16.53 -29.69 -35.77
C SER A 615 17.57 -28.75 -36.40
N PRO A 616 18.75 -29.25 -36.80
CA PRO A 616 19.76 -28.45 -37.49
C PRO A 616 19.22 -27.81 -38.78
N VAL A 617 19.62 -26.56 -39.06
CA VAL A 617 19.25 -25.81 -40.27
C VAL A 617 19.74 -26.54 -41.51
N LEU A 618 18.83 -26.92 -42.40
CA LEU A 618 19.13 -27.63 -43.63
C LEU A 618 19.35 -26.65 -44.78
N THR A 619 20.52 -26.75 -45.42
CA THR A 619 20.81 -25.99 -46.64
C THR A 619 20.57 -26.88 -47.85
N LEU A 620 19.48 -26.63 -48.58
CA LEU A 620 19.16 -27.39 -49.79
C LEU A 620 20.12 -26.99 -50.92
N SER A 621 20.98 -27.92 -51.36
CA SER A 621 21.75 -27.79 -52.60
C SER A 621 21.11 -28.64 -53.71
N GLU A 622 21.20 -28.18 -54.97
CA GLU A 622 20.30 -28.46 -56.10
C GLU A 622 20.18 -29.90 -56.63
N SER A 623 20.56 -30.94 -55.88
CA SER A 623 20.36 -32.32 -56.35
C SER A 623 20.07 -33.30 -55.22
N LYS A 624 18.79 -33.70 -55.12
CA LYS A 624 18.23 -34.78 -54.28
C LYS A 624 18.69 -34.76 -52.82
N VAL A 625 17.89 -34.12 -51.97
CA VAL A 625 18.14 -34.12 -50.52
C VAL A 625 17.15 -35.08 -49.86
N ALA A 626 17.54 -36.36 -49.79
CA ALA A 626 17.03 -37.22 -48.74
C ALA A 626 17.71 -36.77 -47.44
N VAL A 627 16.93 -36.27 -46.48
CA VAL A 627 17.47 -35.78 -45.22
C VAL A 627 17.28 -36.85 -44.16
N ASP A 628 18.40 -37.25 -43.54
CA ASP A 628 18.41 -38.09 -42.35
C ASP A 628 18.79 -37.21 -41.16
N PHE A 629 18.00 -37.25 -40.08
CA PHE A 629 18.33 -36.58 -38.83
C PHE A 629 17.75 -37.33 -37.63
N SER A 630 18.42 -37.24 -36.48
CA SER A 630 17.93 -37.76 -35.21
C SER A 630 17.78 -36.66 -34.17
N ILE A 631 16.74 -36.79 -33.34
CA ILE A 631 16.45 -35.89 -32.21
C ILE A 631 16.28 -36.74 -30.95
N THR A 632 16.86 -36.28 -29.85
CA THR A 632 16.87 -37.00 -28.57
C THR A 632 16.10 -36.24 -27.49
N TYR A 633 15.06 -36.85 -26.95
CA TYR A 633 14.28 -36.34 -25.81
C TYR A 633 14.68 -37.08 -24.54
N LYS A 634 14.95 -36.35 -23.46
CA LYS A 634 15.11 -36.94 -22.12
C LYS A 634 13.74 -37.06 -21.50
N LEU A 635 13.23 -38.29 -21.34
CA LEU A 635 11.87 -38.57 -20.88
C LEU A 635 11.90 -39.38 -19.59
N LEU A 636 10.97 -39.16 -18.67
CA LEU A 636 10.72 -40.11 -17.59
C LEU A 636 9.62 -41.08 -18.06
N LEU A 637 10.04 -42.24 -18.55
CA LEU A 637 9.12 -43.28 -19.03
C LEU A 637 8.43 -43.97 -17.84
N ASP A 638 7.17 -43.59 -17.57
CA ASP A 638 6.29 -44.35 -16.67
C ASP A 638 5.42 -45.34 -17.45
N VAL A 639 4.91 -46.38 -16.79
CA VAL A 639 4.04 -47.44 -17.34
C VAL A 639 2.77 -46.86 -17.98
N ALA A 640 2.32 -45.69 -17.52
CA ALA A 640 1.20 -44.96 -18.13
C ALA A 640 1.55 -44.38 -19.51
N PHE A 641 2.77 -43.87 -19.69
CA PHE A 641 3.26 -43.33 -20.96
C PHE A 641 3.32 -44.43 -22.03
N ALA A 642 3.86 -45.60 -21.69
CA ALA A 642 3.97 -46.74 -22.61
C ALA A 642 2.62 -47.32 -23.06
N ARG A 643 1.51 -46.98 -22.38
CA ARG A 643 0.15 -47.42 -22.73
C ARG A 643 -0.65 -46.36 -23.46
N SER A 644 -0.15 -45.12 -23.57
CA SER A 644 -0.84 -44.05 -24.27
C SER A 644 -0.74 -44.28 -25.78
N PRO A 645 -1.86 -44.29 -26.53
CA PRO A 645 -1.82 -44.36 -27.99
C PRO A 645 -1.13 -43.14 -28.62
N LEU A 646 -1.05 -42.02 -27.90
CA LEU A 646 -0.36 -40.81 -28.33
C LEU A 646 1.17 -40.91 -28.23
N ALA A 647 1.71 -41.85 -27.44
CA ALA A 647 3.16 -42.09 -27.36
C ALA A 647 3.78 -42.63 -28.66
N MET A 648 2.95 -43.01 -29.64
CA MET A 648 3.38 -43.52 -30.95
C MET A 648 3.31 -42.46 -32.06
N HIS A 649 2.92 -41.22 -31.76
CA HIS A 649 2.75 -40.16 -32.75
C HIS A 649 3.76 -39.03 -32.54
N ALA A 650 4.49 -38.69 -33.60
CA ALA A 650 5.34 -37.51 -33.68
C ALA A 650 4.84 -36.64 -34.84
N THR A 651 4.80 -35.32 -34.62
CA THR A 651 4.42 -34.32 -35.63
C THR A 651 5.68 -33.62 -36.12
N ILE A 652 5.81 -33.47 -37.44
CA ILE A 652 6.96 -32.81 -38.06
C ILE A 652 6.44 -31.59 -38.81
N GLU A 653 6.94 -30.41 -38.44
CA GLU A 653 6.66 -29.15 -39.12
C GLU A 653 7.89 -28.67 -39.90
N LEU A 654 7.65 -28.06 -41.07
CA LEU A 654 8.69 -27.50 -41.93
C LEU A 654 8.54 -25.99 -41.98
N HIS A 655 9.55 -25.25 -41.54
CA HIS A 655 9.58 -23.79 -41.51
C HIS A 655 10.64 -23.24 -42.46
N GLU A 656 10.28 -22.20 -43.22
CA GLU A 656 11.18 -21.50 -44.14
C GLU A 656 11.77 -20.28 -43.44
N LEU A 657 13.11 -20.19 -43.36
CA LEU A 657 13.79 -19.03 -42.77
C LEU A 657 13.93 -17.93 -43.84
N GLN A 658 13.12 -16.88 -43.71
CA GLN A 658 13.32 -15.65 -44.48
C GLN A 658 14.46 -14.84 -43.85
N LEU A 659 15.65 -14.85 -44.46
CA LEU A 659 16.67 -13.84 -44.16
C LEU A 659 16.13 -12.47 -44.59
N GLY A 660 15.71 -11.67 -43.61
CA GLY A 660 15.24 -10.31 -43.84
C GLY A 660 16.32 -9.47 -44.53
N SER A 661 16.04 -9.04 -45.76
CA SER A 661 16.73 -7.91 -46.39
C SER A 661 16.46 -6.66 -45.55
N SER A 662 17.44 -6.27 -44.74
CA SER A 662 17.46 -4.94 -44.12
C SER A 662 17.56 -3.90 -45.24
N GLN A 663 16.43 -3.37 -45.68
CA GLN A 663 16.38 -2.11 -46.42
C GLN A 663 15.97 -1.02 -45.45
N HIS A 664 16.95 -0.18 -45.12
CA HIS A 664 16.76 1.20 -44.70
C HIS A 664 15.67 1.86 -45.55
N VAL A 665 14.59 2.31 -44.91
CA VAL A 665 13.70 3.31 -45.48
C VAL A 665 14.03 4.62 -44.77
N ASP A 666 14.98 5.35 -45.36
CA ASP A 666 15.10 6.79 -45.19
C ASP A 666 13.98 7.48 -45.98
N GLU A 667 13.38 8.46 -45.30
CA GLU A 667 12.82 9.72 -45.81
C GLU A 667 11.71 9.76 -46.87
N SER A 668 10.79 10.70 -46.59
CA SER A 668 10.16 11.68 -47.49
C SER A 668 8.74 11.43 -48.05
N GLU A 669 7.87 12.39 -47.69
CA GLU A 669 6.78 13.00 -48.49
C GLU A 669 5.54 12.16 -48.88
N THR A 670 4.43 12.30 -48.13
CA THR A 670 3.31 13.25 -48.42
C THR A 670 2.20 13.11 -47.38
#